data_AF-A0A812WP39-F1
#
_entry.id   AF-A0A812WP39-F1
#
_cell.length_a   1.000
_cell.length_b   1.000
_cell.length_c   1.000
_cell.angle_alpha   90.00
_cell.angle_beta   90.00
_cell.angle_gamma   90.00
#
_symmetry.space_group_name_H-M   'P 1'
#
loop_
_entity.id
_entity.type
_entity.pdbx_description
1 polymer ?
#
loop_
_entity_poly.entity_id
_entity_poly.type
_entity_poly.pdbx_seq_one_letter_code
_entity_poly.pdbx_strand_id
1 'polypeptide(L)'
;MSMLDVRGYVRAFTSSRSTGGQTCSVDEETGKPECCVRLKAFWKQTSAFHSSHQKFVIRLSLACSVAFWVALFAIPLYFSAPYFSLFGSRGDAVFHETKDLHDQEVACSDNMVGRMENIGDQANPHWVQYTGQTPWPTQLTVGDKFIWCGWLPAVWQDYWPNIAQFIVFTVYVSTGDTVRLAWQGLIGTLFACINLELMTFLYPGGAAGAVCETADCVPQPYNEAIVMADVILVLFLFLFSRANENTIKFGMSWHVFFMMDFMNPTKKMPSGQMEELTGFNLWKNDLTADVFLTSVVGAVVSILATIIPRCFCCMKPLANRCWVSQNSLDCAEKIGSVWQESVEYMLGSKAHAKKFQLQRKIADVRSKLLETKKQVQVGWWETWQCGSPEQVRLKLHAFLSGAENVQRTMYSLGNSITSEDFSGQHCEFCGKLGDRIRNLHSAASNLIVACARAAVDGTISEDEETEIRSIAEEAETCQRELLQQYREAVKSGICANLAEEVTFVFALSCWTSTTQDLLRVLSTPEQRMSWRGIVCSGIRDTWGAEKVLEREHLKFAFRNLIPISTCFILGYAVPSTCIFIQYDATMANTLALLITRFSTSAVQKNFHRTLGVLLGKFLPILFKATWVAFPCQSTERGILQLLSLFLFVSVWCYIYFSSKMWSTVAVLVAGYGVYPLMVPCDDLNQDSYYVGLYKELGQVTVAMVLQFVIESALHASPPGELAVRKMERAAHCLREGLQGFFQVDLNKMAKGLETLRYLDEAKTYMAEADPSVRLAPCWRADFKFRLYSSSLEKMQLLQSDFHMLWTACLDQGFITDDAERTSLILQPLAGHPAIQDLTDRLDGHSQKMLEALFAALRHTSETPLQCEVVKEAQKVSVDCGISDDERERLYRSLTDSLPPMPSDSPLCLDQDPHARGTVAIRALENSIKHLEDISSLIIGEDIF
;
A
#
# COMPACT_ATOMS: atom_id res chain seq x y z
N MET A 1 -2.13 -31.83 5.03
CA MET A 1 -2.90 -31.75 3.77
C MET A 1 -3.36 -33.16 3.39
N SER A 2 -4.48 -33.62 3.93
CA SER A 2 -5.15 -34.81 3.39
C SER A 2 -5.95 -34.36 2.17
N MET A 3 -5.62 -34.88 0.98
CA MET A 3 -6.46 -34.72 -0.19
C MET A 3 -7.89 -35.09 0.18
N LEU A 4 -8.81 -34.13 0.00
CA LEU A 4 -10.25 -34.36 0.01
C LEU A 4 -10.54 -35.64 -0.77
N ASP A 5 -11.27 -36.58 -0.17
CA ASP A 5 -11.60 -37.88 -0.74
C ASP A 5 -12.65 -37.76 -1.86
N VAL A 6 -12.29 -37.02 -2.90
CA VAL A 6 -13.04 -36.87 -4.15
C VAL A 6 -13.17 -38.24 -4.83
N ARG A 7 -12.19 -39.14 -4.62
CA ARG A 7 -12.23 -40.52 -5.12
C ARG A 7 -13.30 -41.37 -4.44
N GLY A 8 -13.50 -41.23 -3.14
CA GLY A 8 -14.58 -41.90 -2.39
C GLY A 8 -15.96 -41.45 -2.85
N TYR A 9 -16.15 -40.15 -3.09
CA TYR A 9 -17.42 -39.59 -3.57
C TYR A 9 -17.76 -39.98 -5.02
N VAL A 10 -16.77 -39.94 -5.92
CA VAL A 10 -16.96 -40.42 -7.31
C VAL A 10 -17.26 -41.91 -7.33
N ARG A 11 -16.62 -42.72 -6.47
CA ARG A 11 -16.95 -44.15 -6.33
C ARG A 11 -18.38 -44.38 -5.85
N ALA A 12 -18.86 -43.63 -4.86
CA ALA A 12 -20.24 -43.74 -4.37
C ALA A 12 -21.26 -43.34 -5.45
N PHE A 13 -20.96 -42.32 -6.26
CA PHE A 13 -21.82 -41.89 -7.37
C PHE A 13 -21.82 -42.88 -8.55
N THR A 14 -20.69 -43.55 -8.80
CA THR A 14 -20.61 -44.61 -9.83
C THR A 14 -21.20 -45.94 -9.35
N SER A 15 -21.11 -46.28 -8.07
CA SER A 15 -21.68 -47.54 -7.56
C SER A 15 -23.21 -47.48 -7.42
N SER A 16 -23.80 -46.29 -7.24
CA SER A 16 -25.27 -46.15 -7.24
C SER A 16 -25.90 -46.32 -8.64
N ARG A 17 -25.10 -46.31 -9.71
CA ARG A 17 -25.57 -46.57 -11.09
C ARG A 17 -25.57 -48.07 -11.45
N SER A 18 -24.90 -48.93 -10.68
CA SER A 18 -24.79 -50.37 -11.01
C SER A 18 -25.65 -51.32 -10.17
N THR A 19 -26.37 -50.83 -9.16
CA THR A 19 -27.32 -51.65 -8.38
C THR A 19 -28.73 -51.10 -8.57
N GLY A 20 -29.52 -51.78 -9.41
CA GLY A 20 -30.93 -51.46 -9.61
C GLY A 20 -31.74 -51.61 -8.31
N GLY A 21 -32.62 -50.66 -8.04
CA GLY A 21 -33.79 -50.88 -7.18
C GLY A 21 -33.79 -50.25 -5.78
N GLN A 22 -32.85 -49.39 -5.39
CA GLN A 22 -32.98 -48.61 -4.15
C GLN A 22 -33.46 -47.18 -4.45
N THR A 23 -34.75 -46.95 -4.18
CA THR A 23 -35.38 -45.62 -4.15
C THR A 23 -34.64 -44.75 -3.12
N CYS A 24 -34.04 -43.64 -3.57
CA CYS A 24 -33.46 -42.64 -2.68
C CYS A 24 -34.52 -42.22 -1.63
N SER A 25 -34.17 -42.30 -0.35
CA SER A 25 -34.95 -41.73 0.74
C SER A 25 -35.27 -40.27 0.41
N VAL A 26 -36.56 -39.97 0.37
CA VAL A 26 -37.05 -38.60 0.32
C VAL A 26 -37.09 -38.12 1.76
N ASP A 27 -36.44 -37.00 2.03
CA ASP A 27 -36.49 -36.37 3.34
C ASP A 27 -37.94 -35.96 3.64
N GLU A 28 -38.55 -36.58 4.65
CA GLU A 28 -39.99 -36.42 4.98
C GLU A 28 -40.36 -34.98 5.31
N GLU A 29 -39.42 -34.15 5.79
CA GLU A 29 -39.70 -32.74 6.10
C GLU A 29 -39.64 -31.82 4.87
N THR A 30 -38.81 -32.14 3.86
CA THR A 30 -38.55 -31.23 2.74
C THR A 30 -39.07 -31.72 1.39
N GLY A 31 -39.49 -32.99 1.29
CA GLY A 31 -39.96 -33.61 0.05
C GLY A 31 -38.89 -33.69 -1.05
N LYS A 32 -37.63 -33.41 -0.73
CA LYS A 32 -36.51 -33.41 -1.68
C LYS A 32 -35.67 -34.68 -1.51
N PRO A 33 -35.15 -35.26 -2.61
CA PRO A 33 -34.28 -36.42 -2.51
C PRO A 33 -33.00 -36.03 -1.73
N GLU A 34 -32.65 -36.84 -0.72
CA GLU A 34 -31.56 -36.58 0.24
C GLU A 34 -30.21 -36.29 -0.46
N CYS A 35 -29.99 -36.90 -1.62
CA CYS A 35 -28.82 -36.68 -2.48
C CYS A 35 -28.70 -35.21 -2.95
N CYS A 36 -29.82 -34.55 -3.27
CA CYS A 36 -29.83 -33.16 -3.75
C CYS A 36 -29.52 -32.17 -2.62
N VAL A 37 -29.96 -32.47 -1.39
CA VAL A 37 -29.66 -31.68 -0.19
C VAL A 37 -28.17 -31.78 0.15
N ARG A 38 -27.61 -33.01 0.16
CA ARG A 38 -26.17 -33.23 0.40
C ARG A 38 -25.28 -32.60 -0.68
N LEU A 39 -25.69 -32.66 -1.95
CA LEU A 39 -24.96 -32.04 -3.06
C LEU A 39 -24.94 -30.51 -2.92
N LYS A 40 -26.07 -29.88 -2.56
CA LYS A 40 -26.13 -28.43 -2.30
C LYS A 40 -25.29 -28.03 -1.09
N ALA A 41 -25.32 -28.80 -0.01
CA ALA A 41 -24.49 -28.58 1.17
C ALA A 41 -23.00 -28.68 0.82
N PHE A 42 -22.61 -29.71 0.07
CA PHE A 42 -21.25 -29.86 -0.45
C PHE A 42 -20.87 -28.66 -1.32
N TRP A 43 -21.65 -28.30 -2.34
CA TRP A 43 -21.36 -27.12 -3.18
C TRP A 43 -21.25 -25.83 -2.37
N LYS A 44 -22.09 -25.63 -1.35
CA LYS A 44 -22.00 -24.46 -0.46
C LYS A 44 -20.71 -24.50 0.36
N GLN A 45 -20.31 -25.66 0.87
CA GLN A 45 -19.07 -25.83 1.62
C GLN A 45 -17.82 -25.69 0.73
N THR A 46 -17.83 -26.26 -0.47
CA THR A 46 -16.74 -26.14 -1.45
C THR A 46 -16.64 -24.73 -2.00
N SER A 47 -17.76 -24.05 -2.22
CA SER A 47 -17.79 -22.63 -2.61
C SER A 47 -17.31 -21.72 -1.47
N ALA A 48 -17.72 -21.98 -0.22
CA ALA A 48 -17.23 -21.26 0.95
C ALA A 48 -15.73 -21.49 1.18
N PHE A 49 -15.25 -22.73 1.00
CA PHE A 49 -13.84 -23.08 1.05
C PHE A 49 -13.06 -22.38 -0.06
N HIS A 50 -13.56 -22.42 -1.30
CA HIS A 50 -12.93 -21.77 -2.45
C HIS A 50 -12.89 -20.25 -2.28
N SER A 51 -13.97 -19.63 -1.82
CA SER A 51 -14.05 -18.20 -1.50
C SER A 51 -13.06 -17.81 -0.39
N SER A 52 -12.96 -18.63 0.66
CA SER A 52 -12.00 -18.44 1.76
C SER A 52 -10.54 -18.58 1.31
N HIS A 53 -10.26 -19.47 0.35
CA HIS A 53 -8.91 -19.73 -0.17
C HIS A 53 -8.60 -19.01 -1.49
N GLN A 54 -9.51 -18.20 -2.02
CA GLN A 54 -9.32 -17.50 -3.29
C GLN A 54 -8.08 -16.61 -3.24
N LYS A 55 -7.85 -15.93 -2.12
CA LYS A 55 -6.65 -15.10 -1.89
C LYS A 55 -5.37 -15.93 -1.93
N PHE A 56 -5.38 -17.13 -1.34
CA PHE A 56 -4.23 -18.04 -1.34
C PHE A 56 -3.89 -18.47 -2.77
N VAL A 57 -4.89 -18.95 -3.52
CA VAL A 57 -4.73 -19.46 -4.89
C VAL A 57 -4.25 -18.36 -5.84
N ILE A 58 -4.81 -17.15 -5.73
CA ILE A 58 -4.38 -15.99 -6.53
C ILE A 58 -2.91 -15.65 -6.26
N ARG A 59 -2.50 -15.59 -4.98
CA ARG A 59 -1.12 -15.24 -4.60
C ARG A 59 -0.11 -16.31 -5.01
N LEU A 60 -0.48 -17.58 -4.88
CA LEU A 60 0.35 -18.70 -5.34
C LEU A 60 0.50 -18.70 -6.86
N SER A 61 -0.61 -18.51 -7.59
CA SER A 61 -0.60 -18.42 -9.05
C SER A 61 0.29 -17.26 -9.56
N LEU A 62 0.16 -16.09 -8.93
CA LEU A 62 1.02 -14.94 -9.25
C LEU A 62 2.49 -15.24 -8.99
N ALA A 63 2.84 -15.86 -7.86
CA ALA A 63 4.21 -16.26 -7.54
C ALA A 63 4.77 -17.26 -8.56
N CYS A 64 4.00 -18.30 -8.93
CA CYS A 64 4.39 -19.26 -9.95
C CYS A 64 4.54 -18.59 -11.33
N SER A 65 3.71 -17.59 -11.66
CA SER A 65 3.84 -16.85 -12.91
C SER A 65 5.12 -16.03 -12.96
N VAL A 66 5.48 -15.36 -11.86
CA VAL A 66 6.76 -14.62 -11.76
C VAL A 66 7.92 -15.59 -11.95
N ALA A 67 7.91 -16.71 -11.24
CA ALA A 67 8.94 -17.73 -11.35
C ALA A 67 9.02 -18.34 -12.75
N PHE A 68 7.88 -18.55 -13.43
CA PHE A 68 7.85 -19.03 -14.81
C PHE A 68 8.56 -18.07 -15.76
N TRP A 69 8.27 -16.76 -15.68
CA TRP A 69 8.94 -15.77 -16.52
C TRP A 69 10.43 -15.68 -16.21
N VAL A 70 10.81 -15.64 -14.94
CA VAL A 70 12.22 -15.62 -14.53
C VAL A 70 12.95 -16.87 -15.05
N ALA A 71 12.35 -18.06 -14.91
CA ALA A 71 12.92 -19.31 -15.42
C ALA A 71 13.03 -19.30 -16.95
N LEU A 72 12.01 -18.82 -17.66
CA LEU A 72 12.03 -18.70 -19.13
C LEU A 72 13.20 -17.84 -19.61
N PHE A 73 13.44 -16.70 -18.97
CA PHE A 73 14.58 -15.84 -19.29
C PHE A 73 15.92 -16.42 -18.85
N ALA A 74 15.97 -17.41 -17.95
CA ALA A 74 17.21 -18.09 -17.58
C ALA A 74 17.63 -19.20 -18.57
N ILE A 75 16.74 -19.68 -19.44
CA ILE A 75 17.03 -20.76 -20.39
C ILE A 75 18.27 -20.49 -21.25
N PRO A 76 18.46 -19.29 -21.86
CA PRO A 76 19.66 -19.01 -22.65
C PRO A 76 20.95 -19.06 -21.84
N LEU A 77 20.91 -18.93 -20.51
CA LEU A 77 22.11 -18.98 -19.67
C LEU A 77 22.48 -20.40 -19.23
N TYR A 78 21.52 -21.33 -19.26
CA TYR A 78 21.71 -22.70 -18.78
C TYR A 78 21.91 -23.73 -19.89
N PHE A 79 21.56 -23.39 -21.13
CA PHE A 79 21.64 -24.32 -22.26
C PHE A 79 22.41 -23.69 -23.42
N SER A 80 23.38 -24.43 -23.97
CA SER A 80 24.30 -23.94 -25.02
C SER A 80 23.60 -23.62 -26.34
N ALA A 81 22.60 -24.39 -26.75
CA ALA A 81 21.86 -24.15 -28.00
C ALA A 81 21.08 -22.82 -28.01
N PRO A 82 20.23 -22.50 -27.01
CA PRO A 82 19.59 -21.19 -26.94
C PRO A 82 20.59 -20.08 -26.62
N TYR A 83 21.67 -20.35 -25.85
CA TYR A 83 22.76 -19.41 -25.65
C TYR A 83 23.37 -18.96 -26.98
N PHE A 84 23.87 -19.92 -27.77
CA PHE A 84 24.52 -19.66 -29.06
C PHE A 84 23.56 -18.99 -30.05
N SER A 85 22.30 -19.42 -30.08
CA SER A 85 21.28 -18.77 -30.90
C SER A 85 21.11 -17.30 -30.53
N LEU A 86 21.03 -17.00 -29.23
CA LEU A 86 20.70 -15.66 -28.74
C LEU A 86 21.91 -14.70 -28.71
N PHE A 87 23.06 -15.15 -28.18
CA PHE A 87 24.25 -14.33 -27.93
C PHE A 87 25.46 -14.65 -28.83
N GLY A 88 25.42 -15.74 -29.60
CA GLY A 88 26.50 -16.12 -30.51
C GLY A 88 27.69 -16.82 -29.84
N SER A 89 28.83 -16.80 -30.53
CA SER A 89 30.09 -17.41 -30.07
C SER A 89 30.99 -16.37 -29.38
N ARG A 90 31.17 -16.49 -28.06
CA ARG A 90 32.14 -15.71 -27.28
C ARG A 90 33.43 -16.53 -27.18
N GLY A 91 34.58 -15.88 -27.48
CA GLY A 91 35.89 -16.51 -27.67
C GLY A 91 36.24 -17.57 -26.64
N ASP A 92 35.98 -17.30 -25.36
CA ASP A 92 36.68 -18.02 -24.29
C ASP A 92 35.93 -19.25 -23.70
N ALA A 93 34.68 -19.54 -24.07
CA ALA A 93 33.80 -20.28 -23.13
C ALA A 93 33.03 -21.53 -23.59
N VAL A 94 32.90 -21.91 -24.87
CA VAL A 94 31.87 -22.93 -25.23
C VAL A 94 32.33 -24.14 -26.06
N PHE A 95 33.56 -24.18 -26.60
CA PHE A 95 34.01 -25.34 -27.37
C PHE A 95 35.36 -25.89 -26.88
N HIS A 96 35.34 -26.67 -25.81
CA HIS A 96 36.53 -27.37 -25.29
C HIS A 96 36.88 -28.68 -26.01
N GLU A 97 36.10 -29.14 -26.99
CA GLU A 97 36.45 -30.34 -27.76
C GLU A 97 37.56 -30.13 -28.81
N THR A 98 38.01 -28.89 -29.04
CA THR A 98 39.06 -28.57 -30.04
C THR A 98 40.18 -27.66 -29.51
N LYS A 99 40.46 -27.69 -28.19
CA LYS A 99 41.51 -26.86 -27.59
C LYS A 99 42.95 -27.22 -28.02
N ASP A 100 43.15 -28.31 -28.77
CA ASP A 100 44.48 -28.78 -29.14
C ASP A 100 44.99 -28.25 -30.50
N LEU A 101 44.24 -27.45 -31.25
CA LEU A 101 44.74 -26.82 -32.48
C LEU A 101 44.19 -25.39 -32.70
N HIS A 102 45.05 -24.40 -32.43
CA HIS A 102 44.99 -22.96 -32.76
C HIS A 102 44.52 -21.98 -31.66
N ASP A 103 45.51 -21.36 -31.01
CA ASP A 103 45.45 -20.25 -30.03
C ASP A 103 45.03 -18.87 -30.62
N GLN A 104 44.09 -18.82 -31.57
CA GLN A 104 43.50 -17.55 -31.99
C GLN A 104 41.98 -17.71 -32.09
N GLU A 105 41.33 -17.61 -30.93
CA GLU A 105 39.88 -17.67 -30.80
C GLU A 105 39.24 -16.49 -31.53
N VAL A 106 38.61 -16.82 -32.64
CA VAL A 106 37.72 -15.94 -33.40
C VAL A 106 36.48 -15.67 -32.55
N ALA A 107 36.53 -14.64 -31.72
CA ALA A 107 35.39 -14.16 -30.94
C ALA A 107 34.60 -13.12 -31.73
N CYS A 108 33.27 -13.17 -31.68
CA CYS A 108 32.47 -12.00 -31.99
C CYS A 108 32.86 -10.88 -31.04
N SER A 109 33.13 -9.68 -31.55
CA SER A 109 33.28 -8.54 -30.66
C SER A 109 31.95 -8.29 -29.95
N ASP A 110 32.02 -7.76 -28.75
CA ASP A 110 30.92 -7.42 -27.85
C ASP A 110 29.65 -6.83 -28.52
N ASN A 111 29.82 -5.99 -29.56
CA ASN A 111 28.72 -5.29 -30.23
C ASN A 111 28.27 -5.93 -31.57
N MET A 112 28.90 -7.03 -32.00
CA MET A 112 28.55 -7.70 -33.25
C MET A 112 27.28 -8.53 -33.07
N VAL A 113 26.38 -8.44 -34.05
CA VAL A 113 25.14 -9.25 -34.08
C VAL A 113 24.93 -9.84 -35.46
N GLY A 114 24.26 -11.00 -35.49
CA GLY A 114 23.84 -11.67 -36.70
C GLY A 114 24.96 -12.47 -37.38
N ARG A 115 24.85 -12.58 -38.70
CA ARG A 115 25.76 -13.35 -39.55
C ARG A 115 26.94 -12.48 -39.93
N MET A 116 28.15 -12.89 -39.57
CA MET A 116 29.38 -12.18 -39.90
C MET A 116 30.26 -13.02 -40.83
N GLU A 117 30.93 -12.36 -41.77
CA GLU A 117 31.90 -12.95 -42.69
C GLU A 117 33.26 -12.29 -42.49
N ASN A 118 34.31 -13.09 -42.34
CA ASN A 118 35.68 -12.61 -42.32
C ASN A 118 36.12 -12.30 -43.76
N ILE A 119 36.34 -11.03 -44.05
CA ILE A 119 36.96 -10.58 -45.31
C ILE A 119 38.47 -10.40 -45.19
N GLY A 120 39.01 -10.49 -43.98
CA GLY A 120 40.44 -10.45 -43.69
C GLY A 120 41.14 -11.79 -43.86
N ASP A 121 42.44 -11.80 -43.61
CA ASP A 121 43.22 -13.04 -43.50
C ASP A 121 43.00 -13.68 -42.13
N GLN A 122 43.48 -14.92 -41.96
CA GLN A 122 43.35 -15.64 -40.69
C GLN A 122 44.14 -14.96 -39.56
N ALA A 123 45.19 -14.21 -39.89
CA ALA A 123 46.03 -13.50 -38.94
C ALA A 123 45.43 -12.17 -38.46
N ASN A 124 44.67 -11.47 -39.31
CA ASN A 124 43.99 -10.22 -39.01
C ASN A 124 42.53 -10.31 -39.49
N PRO A 125 41.66 -11.01 -38.74
CA PRO A 125 40.28 -11.19 -39.14
C PRO A 125 39.57 -9.84 -39.17
N HIS A 126 38.91 -9.55 -40.29
CA HIS A 126 38.09 -8.37 -40.48
C HIS A 126 36.64 -8.78 -40.71
N TRP A 127 35.83 -8.69 -39.66
CA TRP A 127 34.43 -9.12 -39.66
C TRP A 127 33.53 -8.05 -40.28
N VAL A 128 32.77 -8.45 -41.30
CA VAL A 128 31.71 -7.62 -41.88
C VAL A 128 30.39 -8.37 -41.85
N GLN A 129 29.29 -7.62 -41.83
CA GLN A 129 27.96 -8.22 -41.90
C GLN A 129 27.80 -8.98 -43.22
N TYR A 130 27.40 -10.24 -43.11
CA TYR A 130 27.24 -11.13 -44.25
C TYR A 130 26.14 -10.63 -45.18
N THR A 131 26.49 -10.39 -46.45
CA THR A 131 25.60 -9.76 -47.45
C THR A 131 24.84 -10.76 -48.32
N GLY A 132 25.03 -12.07 -48.12
CA GLY A 132 24.30 -13.11 -48.87
C GLY A 132 24.96 -13.57 -50.17
N GLN A 133 26.17 -13.09 -50.51
CA GLN A 133 26.82 -13.42 -51.79
C GLN A 133 27.40 -14.85 -51.84
N THR A 134 27.80 -15.40 -50.71
CA THR A 134 28.32 -16.77 -50.55
C THR A 134 27.29 -17.61 -49.80
N PRO A 135 26.98 -18.86 -50.14
CA PRO A 135 25.97 -19.63 -49.39
C PRO A 135 26.41 -19.84 -47.93
N TRP A 136 25.49 -19.58 -46.98
CA TRP A 136 25.75 -19.80 -45.56
C TRP A 136 25.97 -21.29 -45.27
N PRO A 137 27.09 -21.69 -44.66
CA PRO A 137 27.36 -23.10 -44.38
C PRO A 137 26.32 -23.68 -43.43
N THR A 138 25.90 -24.93 -43.67
CA THR A 138 24.94 -25.64 -42.82
C THR A 138 25.54 -26.11 -41.50
N GLN A 139 26.86 -26.21 -41.42
CA GLN A 139 27.63 -26.50 -40.21
C GLN A 139 28.80 -25.51 -40.14
N LEU A 140 28.86 -24.74 -39.06
CA LEU A 140 29.98 -23.83 -38.77
C LEU A 140 31.08 -24.66 -38.11
N THR A 141 32.24 -24.77 -38.74
CA THR A 141 33.44 -25.37 -38.15
C THR A 141 34.38 -24.27 -37.64
N VAL A 142 35.12 -24.59 -36.57
CA VAL A 142 36.08 -23.66 -35.96
C VAL A 142 37.19 -23.37 -36.99
N GLY A 143 37.29 -22.10 -37.43
CA GLY A 143 38.20 -21.66 -38.50
C GLY A 143 37.52 -21.24 -39.81
N ASP A 144 36.19 -21.34 -39.91
CA ASP A 144 35.46 -20.92 -41.10
C ASP A 144 35.44 -19.39 -41.29
N LYS A 145 35.27 -18.98 -42.55
CA LYS A 145 35.05 -17.59 -42.96
C LYS A 145 33.80 -16.95 -42.33
N PHE A 146 32.94 -17.71 -41.66
CA PHE A 146 31.65 -17.27 -41.16
C PHE A 146 31.53 -17.50 -39.66
N ILE A 147 30.93 -16.54 -38.95
CA ILE A 147 30.62 -16.67 -37.53
C ILE A 147 29.20 -16.14 -37.25
N TRP A 148 28.50 -16.80 -36.33
CA TRP A 148 27.22 -16.34 -35.82
C TRP A 148 27.42 -15.59 -34.50
N CYS A 149 27.07 -14.30 -34.49
CA CYS A 149 27.20 -13.41 -33.34
C CYS A 149 25.87 -13.18 -32.61
N GLY A 150 24.93 -14.13 -32.69
CA GLY A 150 23.67 -14.04 -31.96
C GLY A 150 22.64 -13.13 -32.60
N TRP A 151 21.43 -13.14 -32.04
CA TRP A 151 20.41 -12.13 -32.31
C TRP A 151 20.61 -10.87 -31.47
N LEU A 152 21.28 -11.02 -30.33
CA LEU A 152 21.57 -9.98 -29.36
C LEU A 152 23.09 -9.88 -29.14
N PRO A 153 23.61 -8.70 -28.79
CA PRO A 153 25.02 -8.53 -28.46
C PRO A 153 25.44 -9.44 -27.30
N ALA A 154 26.68 -9.93 -27.33
CA ALA A 154 27.18 -10.80 -26.27
C ALA A 154 27.25 -10.09 -24.90
N VAL A 155 27.47 -8.76 -24.89
CA VAL A 155 27.50 -7.92 -23.67
C VAL A 155 26.20 -7.99 -22.88
N TRP A 156 25.07 -8.22 -23.55
CA TRP A 156 23.78 -8.31 -22.89
C TRP A 156 23.68 -9.49 -21.94
N GLN A 157 24.52 -10.51 -22.12
CA GLN A 157 24.60 -11.64 -21.20
C GLN A 157 24.86 -11.18 -19.76
N ASP A 158 25.78 -10.23 -19.58
CA ASP A 158 26.22 -9.77 -18.26
C ASP A 158 25.12 -8.95 -17.56
N TYR A 159 24.24 -8.31 -18.34
CA TYR A 159 23.06 -7.57 -17.87
C TYR A 159 21.77 -8.39 -17.91
N TRP A 160 21.79 -9.62 -18.44
CA TRP A 160 20.59 -10.43 -18.62
C TRP A 160 19.85 -10.74 -17.32
N PRO A 161 20.53 -11.02 -16.19
CA PRO A 161 19.86 -11.21 -14.90
C PRO A 161 19.09 -9.97 -14.40
N ASN A 162 19.41 -8.77 -14.91
CA ASN A 162 18.69 -7.54 -14.60
C ASN A 162 17.19 -7.66 -14.96
N ILE A 163 16.88 -8.31 -16.08
CA ILE A 163 15.49 -8.53 -16.52
C ILE A 163 14.71 -9.24 -15.42
N ALA A 164 15.28 -10.32 -14.89
CA ALA A 164 14.64 -11.14 -13.87
C ALA A 164 14.55 -10.43 -12.51
N GLN A 165 15.59 -9.67 -12.13
CA GLN A 165 15.56 -8.84 -10.93
C GLN A 165 14.47 -7.75 -11.04
N PHE A 166 14.38 -7.08 -12.19
CA PHE A 166 13.37 -6.06 -12.46
C PHE A 166 11.96 -6.65 -12.40
N ILE A 167 11.76 -7.88 -12.91
CA ILE A 167 10.50 -8.62 -12.77
C ILE A 167 10.10 -8.79 -11.30
N VAL A 168 11.02 -9.28 -10.47
CA VAL A 168 10.74 -9.54 -9.04
C VAL A 168 10.39 -8.26 -8.28
N PHE A 169 11.10 -7.15 -8.53
CA PHE A 169 10.83 -5.88 -7.83
C PHE A 169 9.62 -5.12 -8.37
N THR A 170 9.21 -5.38 -9.61
CA THR A 170 8.13 -4.65 -10.27
C THR A 170 6.77 -5.31 -10.09
N VAL A 171 6.70 -6.65 -10.10
CA VAL A 171 5.43 -7.36 -9.96
C VAL A 171 4.84 -7.17 -8.56
N TYR A 172 3.58 -6.76 -8.53
CA TYR A 172 2.78 -6.62 -7.31
C TYR A 172 1.44 -7.34 -7.42
N VAL A 173 0.65 -7.30 -6.35
CA VAL A 173 -0.63 -8.02 -6.23
C VAL A 173 -1.65 -7.59 -7.29
N SER A 174 -1.60 -6.33 -7.75
CA SER A 174 -2.48 -5.81 -8.80
C SER A 174 -1.72 -5.44 -10.08
N THR A 175 -2.40 -5.51 -11.22
CA THR A 175 -1.83 -5.06 -12.49
C THR A 175 -1.54 -3.55 -12.45
N GLY A 176 -2.46 -2.73 -11.92
CA GLY A 176 -2.25 -1.29 -11.78
C GLY A 176 -1.03 -0.93 -10.91
N ASP A 177 -0.82 -1.62 -9.79
CA ASP A 177 0.39 -1.40 -8.99
C ASP A 177 1.65 -1.81 -9.75
N THR A 178 1.59 -2.90 -10.50
CA THR A 178 2.72 -3.37 -11.32
C THR A 178 3.07 -2.37 -12.41
N VAL A 179 2.09 -1.83 -13.14
CA VAL A 179 2.31 -0.77 -14.15
C VAL A 179 2.88 0.49 -13.51
N ARG A 180 2.35 0.88 -12.34
CA ARG A 180 2.86 2.01 -11.55
C ARG A 180 4.33 1.82 -11.17
N LEU A 181 4.69 0.65 -10.63
CA LEU A 181 6.06 0.34 -10.22
C LEU A 181 7.00 0.26 -11.43
N ALA A 182 6.54 -0.33 -12.54
CA ALA A 182 7.27 -0.42 -13.80
C ALA A 182 7.63 0.98 -14.32
N TRP A 183 6.62 1.86 -14.44
CA TRP A 183 6.82 3.24 -14.85
C TRP A 183 7.80 3.98 -13.93
N GLN A 184 7.61 3.84 -12.61
CA GLN A 184 8.49 4.48 -11.64
C GLN A 184 9.95 4.02 -11.76
N GLY A 185 10.17 2.71 -11.94
CA GLY A 185 11.50 2.14 -12.12
C GLY A 185 12.16 2.63 -13.41
N LEU A 186 11.43 2.59 -14.54
CA LEU A 186 11.92 3.06 -15.84
C LEU A 186 12.31 4.54 -15.84
N ILE A 187 11.48 5.40 -15.24
CA ILE A 187 11.79 6.84 -15.13
C ILE A 187 13.04 7.06 -14.26
N GLY A 188 13.20 6.29 -13.18
CA GLY A 188 14.40 6.34 -12.34
C GLY A 188 15.66 6.00 -13.14
N THR A 189 15.64 4.84 -13.80
CA THR A 189 16.76 4.38 -14.66
C THR A 189 17.05 5.38 -15.78
N LEU A 190 16.02 5.94 -16.44
CA LEU A 190 16.19 6.93 -17.50
C LEU A 190 16.97 8.16 -17.02
N PHE A 191 16.62 8.73 -15.85
CA PHE A 191 17.34 9.89 -15.31
C PHE A 191 18.79 9.56 -14.94
N ALA A 192 19.07 8.34 -14.47
CA ALA A 192 20.44 7.88 -14.23
C ALA A 192 21.24 7.79 -15.55
N CYS A 193 20.63 7.23 -16.61
CA CYS A 193 21.25 7.17 -17.94
C CYS A 193 21.50 8.58 -18.51
N ILE A 194 20.53 9.50 -18.42
CA ILE A 194 20.68 10.88 -18.87
C ILE A 194 21.87 11.56 -18.17
N ASN A 195 22.03 11.34 -16.86
CA ASN A 195 23.16 11.90 -16.13
C ASN A 195 24.50 11.31 -16.61
N LEU A 196 24.55 9.99 -16.85
CA LEU A 196 25.76 9.37 -17.39
C LEU A 196 26.11 9.94 -18.76
N GLU A 197 25.12 10.12 -19.65
CA GLU A 197 25.34 10.74 -20.96
C GLU A 197 25.84 12.19 -20.86
N LEU A 198 25.33 12.95 -19.88
CA LEU A 198 25.84 14.29 -19.62
C LEU A 198 27.31 14.26 -19.17
N MET A 199 27.68 13.28 -18.34
CA MET A 199 29.05 13.13 -17.86
C MET A 199 30.00 12.61 -18.94
N THR A 200 29.58 11.68 -19.80
CA THR A 200 30.37 11.22 -20.95
C THR A 200 30.51 12.31 -22.01
N PHE A 201 29.53 13.24 -22.13
CA PHE A 201 29.66 14.44 -22.96
C PHE A 201 30.72 15.40 -22.42
N LEU A 202 30.79 15.61 -21.10
CA LEU A 202 31.77 16.51 -20.48
C LEU A 202 33.18 15.91 -20.42
N TYR A 203 33.29 14.61 -20.12
CA TYR A 203 34.55 13.88 -20.02
C TYR A 203 34.46 12.56 -20.81
N PRO A 204 34.74 12.60 -22.11
CA PRO A 204 34.65 11.40 -22.94
C PRO A 204 35.65 10.34 -22.48
N GLY A 205 35.18 9.10 -22.30
CA GLY A 205 35.99 7.99 -21.81
C GLY A 205 36.23 7.96 -20.29
N GLY A 206 35.69 8.91 -19.52
CA GLY A 206 35.77 8.91 -18.05
C GLY A 206 37.21 8.90 -17.52
N ALA A 207 37.42 8.23 -16.37
CA ALA A 207 38.75 8.12 -15.76
C ALA A 207 39.74 7.33 -16.63
N ALA A 208 39.27 6.33 -17.38
CA ALA A 208 40.11 5.56 -18.30
C ALA A 208 40.61 6.43 -19.48
N GLY A 209 39.82 7.39 -19.94
CA GLY A 209 40.24 8.35 -20.98
C GLY A 209 41.36 9.30 -20.55
N ALA A 210 41.57 9.46 -19.24
CA ALA A 210 42.68 10.24 -18.69
C ALA A 210 43.99 9.44 -18.60
N VAL A 211 43.92 8.11 -18.57
CA VAL A 211 45.07 7.21 -18.47
C VAL A 211 45.46 6.75 -19.87
N CYS A 212 46.62 7.22 -20.32
CA CYS A 212 47.13 6.89 -21.65
C CYS A 212 48.17 5.77 -21.59
N GLU A 213 47.78 4.56 -22.03
CA GLU A 213 48.67 3.39 -22.06
C GLU A 213 49.45 3.25 -23.39
N THR A 214 48.98 3.86 -24.48
CA THR A 214 49.63 3.81 -25.80
C THR A 214 50.26 5.15 -26.17
N ALA A 215 51.37 5.12 -26.91
CA ALA A 215 52.10 6.32 -27.31
C ALA A 215 51.29 7.27 -28.21
N ASP A 216 50.23 6.77 -28.85
CA ASP A 216 49.40 7.50 -29.82
C ASP A 216 48.12 8.11 -29.22
N CYS A 217 47.81 7.88 -27.93
CA CYS A 217 46.61 8.45 -27.32
C CYS A 217 46.88 9.83 -26.71
N VAL A 218 45.92 10.74 -26.87
CA VAL A 218 45.93 12.06 -26.22
C VAL A 218 45.10 11.96 -24.94
N PRO A 219 45.68 12.14 -23.74
CA PRO A 219 44.94 12.06 -22.49
C PRO A 219 43.85 13.13 -22.46
N GLN A 220 42.63 12.71 -22.15
CA GLN A 220 41.49 13.61 -22.10
C GLN A 220 41.43 14.34 -20.76
N PRO A 221 40.91 15.58 -20.71
CA PRO A 221 40.73 16.30 -19.46
C PRO A 221 39.75 15.51 -18.59
N TYR A 222 40.12 15.22 -17.34
CA TYR A 222 39.25 14.58 -16.36
C TYR A 222 39.45 15.27 -15.01
N ASN A 223 38.37 15.70 -14.37
CA ASN A 223 38.43 16.34 -13.06
C ASN A 223 37.57 15.57 -12.06
N GLU A 224 38.24 14.80 -11.22
CA GLU A 224 37.65 13.98 -10.17
C GLU A 224 36.74 14.78 -9.23
N ALA A 225 37.09 16.02 -8.89
CA ALA A 225 36.31 16.85 -7.96
C ALA A 225 34.95 17.24 -8.56
N ILE A 226 34.89 17.48 -9.89
CA ILE A 226 33.65 17.79 -10.59
C ILE A 226 32.76 16.54 -10.64
N VAL A 227 33.35 15.38 -10.93
CA VAL A 227 32.63 14.10 -10.96
C VAL A 227 32.07 13.74 -9.58
N MET A 228 32.85 13.91 -8.51
CA MET A 228 32.38 13.67 -7.15
C MET A 228 31.27 14.65 -6.73
N ALA A 229 31.39 15.92 -7.13
CA ALA A 229 30.35 16.91 -6.89
C ALA A 229 29.04 16.55 -7.62
N ASP A 230 29.12 16.07 -8.86
CA ASP A 230 27.97 15.57 -9.62
C ASP A 230 27.27 14.41 -8.89
N VAL A 231 28.04 13.39 -8.46
CA VAL A 231 27.49 12.24 -7.72
C VAL A 231 26.68 12.69 -6.51
N ILE A 232 27.28 13.53 -5.65
CA ILE A 232 26.60 13.98 -4.43
C ILE A 232 25.39 14.86 -4.76
N LEU A 233 25.49 15.71 -5.78
CA LEU A 233 24.40 16.60 -6.21
C LEU A 233 23.22 15.79 -6.75
N VAL A 234 23.45 14.82 -7.62
CA VAL A 234 22.39 13.99 -8.21
C VAL A 234 21.73 13.12 -7.15
N LEU A 235 22.51 12.51 -6.24
CA LEU A 235 21.96 11.81 -5.07
C LEU A 235 21.09 12.73 -4.21
N PHE A 236 21.55 13.96 -3.96
CA PHE A 236 20.77 14.96 -3.24
C PHE A 236 19.47 15.30 -3.99
N LEU A 237 19.52 15.54 -5.31
CA LEU A 237 18.33 15.86 -6.11
C LEU A 237 17.29 14.72 -6.09
N PHE A 238 17.71 13.47 -6.20
CA PHE A 238 16.79 12.32 -6.10
C PHE A 238 16.13 12.26 -4.71
N LEU A 239 16.89 12.40 -3.63
CA LEU A 239 16.39 12.34 -2.26
C LEU A 239 15.56 13.57 -1.86
N PHE A 240 15.93 14.73 -2.36
CA PHE A 240 15.25 16.00 -2.15
C PHE A 240 13.95 16.07 -2.95
N SER A 241 13.88 15.44 -4.12
CA SER A 241 12.63 15.31 -4.86
C SER A 241 11.58 14.53 -4.06
N ARG A 242 10.30 14.91 -4.16
CA ARG A 242 9.19 14.09 -3.65
C ARG A 242 8.76 13.00 -4.65
N ALA A 243 9.67 12.58 -5.52
CA ALA A 243 9.43 11.51 -6.48
C ALA A 243 9.02 10.22 -5.76
N ASN A 244 8.39 9.30 -6.47
CA ASN A 244 7.96 8.03 -5.89
C ASN A 244 9.19 7.21 -5.44
N GLU A 245 9.01 6.43 -4.37
CA GLU A 245 10.11 5.67 -3.74
C GLU A 245 10.84 4.76 -4.73
N ASN A 246 10.12 4.10 -5.63
CA ASN A 246 10.72 3.20 -6.62
C ASN A 246 11.59 3.95 -7.64
N THR A 247 11.17 5.16 -8.06
CA THR A 247 11.96 6.04 -8.95
C THR A 247 13.28 6.45 -8.30
N ILE A 248 13.24 6.82 -7.01
CA ILE A 248 14.42 7.19 -6.26
C ILE A 248 15.37 5.99 -6.11
N LYS A 249 14.83 4.81 -5.77
CA LYS A 249 15.62 3.57 -5.60
C LYS A 249 16.37 3.19 -6.87
N PHE A 250 15.66 3.00 -7.98
CA PHE A 250 16.29 2.60 -9.25
C PHE A 250 17.17 3.71 -9.82
N GLY A 251 16.75 4.97 -9.73
CA GLY A 251 17.56 6.10 -10.20
C GLY A 251 18.89 6.21 -9.47
N MET A 252 18.89 6.16 -8.13
CA MET A 252 20.14 6.23 -7.38
C MET A 252 20.98 4.96 -7.50
N SER A 253 20.35 3.77 -7.50
CA SER A 253 21.01 2.48 -7.68
C SER A 253 21.85 2.43 -8.97
N TRP A 254 21.24 2.80 -10.10
CA TRP A 254 21.95 2.86 -11.38
C TRP A 254 22.93 4.02 -11.45
N HIS A 255 22.58 5.18 -10.90
CA HIS A 255 23.50 6.33 -10.89
C HIS A 255 24.80 6.01 -10.15
N VAL A 256 24.75 5.43 -8.94
CA VAL A 256 25.99 5.08 -8.21
C VAL A 256 26.79 3.99 -8.92
N PHE A 257 26.12 3.04 -9.58
CA PHE A 257 26.78 2.02 -10.40
C PHE A 257 27.52 2.65 -11.59
N PHE A 258 26.83 3.47 -12.37
CA PHE A 258 27.40 4.14 -13.54
C PHE A 258 28.56 5.07 -13.17
N MET A 259 28.43 5.83 -12.09
CA MET A 259 29.46 6.77 -11.69
C MET A 259 30.70 6.07 -11.12
N MET A 260 30.55 4.92 -10.45
CA MET A 260 31.71 4.13 -10.04
C MET A 260 32.48 3.59 -11.24
N ASP A 261 31.77 3.06 -12.24
CA ASP A 261 32.40 2.57 -13.47
C ASP A 261 33.03 3.71 -14.27
N PHE A 262 32.40 4.88 -14.29
CA PHE A 262 32.94 6.09 -14.92
C PHE A 262 34.22 6.61 -14.26
N MET A 263 34.34 6.44 -12.94
CA MET A 263 35.51 6.84 -12.15
C MET A 263 36.62 5.78 -12.14
N ASN A 264 36.36 4.57 -12.64
CA ASN A 264 37.32 3.48 -12.63
C ASN A 264 38.32 3.61 -13.79
N PRO A 265 39.63 3.77 -13.54
CA PRO A 265 40.63 3.92 -14.59
C PRO A 265 40.83 2.64 -15.42
N THR A 266 40.41 1.46 -14.93
CA THR A 266 40.61 0.19 -15.65
C THR A 266 39.47 -0.15 -16.60
N LYS A 267 38.30 0.47 -16.44
CA LYS A 267 37.14 0.25 -17.30
C LYS A 267 37.04 1.34 -18.35
N LYS A 268 37.24 0.97 -19.61
CA LYS A 268 37.01 1.89 -20.72
C LYS A 268 35.51 2.06 -20.91
N MET A 269 35.02 3.28 -20.68
CA MET A 269 33.68 3.65 -21.12
C MET A 269 33.67 3.74 -22.64
N PRO A 270 32.59 3.30 -23.33
CA PRO A 270 32.45 3.52 -24.76
C PRO A 270 32.68 4.99 -25.07
N SER A 271 33.64 5.29 -25.94
CA SER A 271 33.90 6.65 -26.38
C SER A 271 32.65 7.15 -27.09
N GLY A 272 31.91 8.06 -26.44
CA GLY A 272 30.77 8.75 -27.02
C GLY A 272 31.22 9.59 -28.21
N GLN A 273 31.40 8.97 -29.38
CA GLN A 273 31.67 9.68 -30.62
C GLN A 273 30.35 10.31 -31.10
N MET A 274 30.08 11.51 -30.60
CA MET A 274 29.25 12.46 -31.34
C MET A 274 30.11 13.11 -32.43
N GLU A 275 30.28 12.41 -33.55
CA GLU A 275 30.78 13.07 -34.77
C GLU A 275 29.78 14.09 -35.34
N GLU A 276 28.53 14.15 -34.86
CA GLU A 276 27.53 15.12 -35.33
C GLU A 276 26.76 15.78 -34.18
N LEU A 277 26.65 17.12 -34.24
CA LEU A 277 25.97 18.02 -33.29
C LEU A 277 24.44 17.84 -33.22
N THR A 278 23.89 16.78 -33.80
CA THR A 278 22.47 16.56 -34.06
C THR A 278 21.85 15.57 -33.07
N GLY A 279 21.84 15.95 -31.79
CA GLY A 279 20.87 15.45 -30.81
C GLY A 279 21.35 14.37 -29.85
N PHE A 280 20.85 14.46 -28.61
CA PHE A 280 20.98 13.45 -27.55
C PHE A 280 20.58 12.07 -28.08
N ASN A 281 21.56 11.17 -28.26
CA ASN A 281 21.30 9.81 -28.68
C ASN A 281 21.71 8.82 -27.58
N LEU A 282 20.73 8.47 -26.73
CA LEU A 282 20.86 7.47 -25.66
C LEU A 282 21.28 6.07 -26.16
N TRP A 283 21.23 5.82 -27.47
CA TRP A 283 21.51 4.51 -28.08
C TRP A 283 22.95 4.33 -28.53
N LYS A 284 23.80 5.36 -28.42
CA LYS A 284 25.21 5.28 -28.83
C LYS A 284 26.15 4.76 -27.75
N ASN A 285 25.73 4.80 -26.49
CA ASN A 285 26.51 4.30 -25.37
C ASN A 285 25.96 2.92 -25.00
N ASP A 286 26.74 1.88 -25.32
CA ASP A 286 26.33 0.49 -25.19
C ASP A 286 25.84 0.20 -23.76
N LEU A 287 26.50 0.77 -22.75
CA LEU A 287 26.13 0.55 -21.35
C LEU A 287 24.74 1.12 -20.97
N THR A 288 24.41 2.35 -21.39
CA THR A 288 23.13 2.98 -21.04
C THR A 288 21.97 2.40 -21.84
N ALA A 289 22.22 2.09 -23.11
CA ALA A 289 21.27 1.43 -23.99
C ALA A 289 20.91 0.04 -23.46
N ASP A 290 21.89 -0.77 -23.07
CA ASP A 290 21.71 -2.15 -22.61
C ASP A 290 20.94 -2.21 -21.28
N VAL A 291 21.34 -1.39 -20.29
CA VAL A 291 20.65 -1.34 -18.98
C VAL A 291 19.23 -0.82 -19.12
N PHE A 292 19.01 0.22 -19.93
CA PHE A 292 17.66 0.75 -20.13
C PHE A 292 16.76 -0.25 -20.88
N LEU A 293 17.27 -0.88 -21.94
CA LEU A 293 16.51 -1.82 -22.74
C LEU A 293 16.18 -3.11 -21.96
N THR A 294 17.13 -3.65 -21.20
CA THR A 294 16.85 -4.78 -20.28
C THR A 294 15.82 -4.41 -19.22
N SER A 295 15.85 -3.18 -18.70
CA SER A 295 14.81 -2.66 -17.78
C SER A 295 13.44 -2.55 -18.45
N VAL A 296 13.37 -2.09 -19.71
CA VAL A 296 12.13 -2.04 -20.50
C VAL A 296 11.56 -3.44 -20.72
N VAL A 297 12.39 -4.40 -21.10
CA VAL A 297 11.97 -5.80 -21.26
C VAL A 297 11.45 -6.35 -19.94
N GLY A 298 12.18 -6.16 -18.83
CA GLY A 298 11.74 -6.56 -17.50
C GLY A 298 10.41 -5.93 -17.10
N ALA A 299 10.21 -4.64 -17.36
CA ALA A 299 8.96 -3.92 -17.11
C ALA A 299 7.78 -4.50 -17.90
N VAL A 300 7.96 -4.71 -19.20
CA VAL A 300 6.92 -5.29 -20.08
C VAL A 300 6.55 -6.70 -19.61
N VAL A 301 7.55 -7.54 -19.35
CA VAL A 301 7.33 -8.92 -18.87
C VAL A 301 6.67 -8.92 -17.50
N SER A 302 6.98 -7.98 -16.60
CA SER A 302 6.30 -7.83 -15.32
C SER A 302 4.79 -7.60 -15.50
N ILE A 303 4.43 -6.70 -16.41
CA ILE A 303 3.03 -6.41 -16.72
C ILE A 303 2.36 -7.67 -17.29
N LEU A 304 3.02 -8.33 -18.25
CA LEU A 304 2.55 -9.59 -18.83
C LEU A 304 2.40 -10.70 -17.77
N ALA A 305 3.28 -10.79 -16.78
CA ALA A 305 3.19 -11.75 -15.68
C ALA A 305 1.94 -11.56 -14.82
N THR A 306 1.35 -10.36 -14.78
CA THR A 306 0.05 -10.14 -14.10
C THR A 306 -1.16 -10.40 -15.00
N ILE A 307 -0.98 -10.41 -16.32
CA ILE A 307 -2.05 -10.59 -17.31
C ILE A 307 -2.18 -12.05 -17.74
N ILE A 308 -1.06 -12.73 -18.02
CA ILE A 308 -1.02 -14.06 -18.65
C ILE A 308 -1.50 -15.22 -17.77
N PRO A 309 -1.43 -15.19 -16.42
CA PRO A 309 -2.06 -16.23 -15.58
C PRO A 309 -3.55 -16.45 -15.86
N ARG A 310 -4.21 -15.47 -16.51
CA ARG A 310 -5.59 -15.57 -17.02
C ARG A 310 -5.76 -16.69 -18.04
N CYS A 311 -4.79 -16.90 -18.94
CA CYS A 311 -4.90 -17.85 -20.06
C CYS A 311 -4.73 -19.31 -19.63
N PHE A 312 -3.93 -19.57 -18.59
CA PHE A 312 -3.57 -20.93 -18.19
C PHE A 312 -4.42 -21.50 -17.05
N CYS A 313 -5.06 -20.66 -16.21
CA CYS A 313 -5.70 -21.15 -14.98
C CYS A 313 -7.15 -20.70 -14.75
N CYS A 314 -7.83 -20.11 -15.76
CA CYS A 314 -9.24 -19.66 -15.64
C CYS A 314 -9.51 -18.78 -14.40
N MET A 315 -8.53 -17.97 -13.97
CA MET A 315 -8.65 -17.16 -12.76
C MET A 315 -9.26 -15.78 -13.04
N LYS A 316 -9.97 -15.23 -12.05
CA LYS A 316 -10.52 -13.86 -12.09
C LYS A 316 -9.41 -12.84 -12.40
N PRO A 317 -9.68 -11.79 -13.19
CA PRO A 317 -8.66 -10.81 -13.55
C PRO A 317 -8.09 -10.10 -12.32
N LEU A 318 -6.76 -9.99 -12.26
CA LEU A 318 -6.03 -9.11 -11.33
C LEU A 318 -6.17 -7.61 -11.69
N ALA A 319 -6.99 -7.29 -12.69
CA ALA A 319 -7.33 -5.92 -13.03
C ALA A 319 -8.10 -5.30 -11.86
N ASN A 320 -7.59 -4.17 -11.37
CA ASN A 320 -8.19 -3.45 -10.27
C ASN A 320 -9.63 -3.10 -10.56
N ARG A 321 -10.01 -2.81 -11.81
CA ARG A 321 -11.39 -2.50 -12.17
C ARG A 321 -12.39 -3.59 -11.74
N CYS A 322 -12.20 -4.84 -12.17
CA CYS A 322 -13.16 -5.92 -11.85
C CYS A 322 -13.22 -6.21 -10.35
N TRP A 323 -12.05 -6.16 -9.69
CA TRP A 323 -11.95 -6.38 -8.25
C TRP A 323 -12.61 -5.25 -7.46
N VAL A 324 -12.40 -3.99 -7.85
CA VAL A 324 -13.04 -2.83 -7.23
C VAL A 324 -14.55 -2.92 -7.45
N SER A 325 -15.03 -3.14 -8.68
CA SER A 325 -16.46 -3.18 -8.96
C SER A 325 -17.20 -4.19 -8.07
N GLN A 326 -16.66 -5.40 -7.94
CA GLN A 326 -17.22 -6.43 -7.05
C GLN A 326 -17.15 -5.99 -5.58
N ASN A 327 -16.02 -5.46 -5.12
CA ASN A 327 -15.88 -5.05 -3.73
C ASN A 327 -16.73 -3.83 -3.37
N SER A 328 -16.97 -2.90 -4.29
CA SER A 328 -17.85 -1.75 -4.06
C SER A 328 -19.29 -2.21 -3.84
N LEU A 329 -19.78 -3.15 -4.66
CA LEU A 329 -21.09 -3.79 -4.46
C LEU A 329 -21.15 -4.55 -3.15
N ASP A 330 -20.16 -5.40 -2.87
CA ASP A 330 -20.07 -6.12 -1.60
C ASP A 330 -20.04 -5.16 -0.40
N CYS A 331 -19.39 -4.00 -0.52
CA CYS A 331 -19.36 -3.00 0.55
C CYS A 331 -20.75 -2.38 0.75
N ALA A 332 -21.46 -2.02 -0.32
CA ALA A 332 -22.83 -1.51 -0.24
C ALA A 332 -23.76 -2.52 0.44
N GLU A 333 -23.73 -3.79 0.01
CA GLU A 333 -24.53 -4.87 0.59
C GLU A 333 -24.17 -5.13 2.06
N LYS A 334 -22.87 -5.12 2.40
CA LYS A 334 -22.43 -5.28 3.80
C LYS A 334 -22.85 -4.11 4.68
N ILE A 335 -22.82 -2.87 4.18
CA ILE A 335 -23.34 -1.70 4.93
C ILE A 335 -24.82 -1.93 5.24
N GLY A 336 -25.62 -2.30 4.24
CA GLY A 336 -27.03 -2.63 4.41
C GLY A 336 -27.28 -3.75 5.42
N SER A 337 -26.50 -4.83 5.35
CA SER A 337 -26.58 -5.96 6.28
C SER A 337 -26.20 -5.60 7.71
N VAL A 338 -25.15 -4.79 7.92
CA VAL A 338 -24.77 -4.34 9.27
C VAL A 338 -25.86 -3.44 9.86
N TRP A 339 -26.45 -2.56 9.06
CA TRP A 339 -27.59 -1.77 9.48
C TRP A 339 -28.81 -2.64 9.79
N GLN A 340 -29.11 -3.66 8.98
CA GLN A 340 -30.22 -4.58 9.24
C GLN A 340 -30.07 -5.25 10.59
N GLU A 341 -28.91 -5.84 10.86
CA GLU A 341 -28.65 -6.51 12.14
C GLU A 341 -28.65 -5.54 13.32
N SER A 342 -28.34 -4.27 13.08
CA SER A 342 -28.39 -3.19 14.08
C SER A 342 -29.82 -2.73 14.36
N VAL A 343 -30.66 -2.60 13.32
CA VAL A 343 -32.10 -2.35 13.46
C VAL A 343 -32.77 -3.48 14.22
N GLU A 344 -32.47 -4.74 13.87
CA GLU A 344 -32.98 -5.90 14.60
C GLU A 344 -32.53 -5.93 16.07
N TYR A 345 -31.31 -5.44 16.36
CA TYR A 345 -30.82 -5.33 17.72
C TYR A 345 -31.56 -4.25 18.51
N MET A 346 -31.68 -3.04 17.94
CA MET A 346 -32.33 -1.89 18.58
C MET A 346 -33.85 -2.03 18.70
N LEU A 347 -34.49 -2.85 17.87
CA LEU A 347 -35.91 -3.20 18.03
C LEU A 347 -36.12 -4.41 18.96
N GLY A 348 -35.05 -4.98 19.49
CA GLY A 348 -35.08 -6.07 20.47
C GLY A 348 -35.59 -5.59 21.83
N SER A 349 -35.82 -6.54 22.74
CA SER A 349 -36.29 -6.22 24.11
C SER A 349 -35.18 -6.27 25.16
N LYS A 350 -33.97 -6.74 24.81
CA LYS A 350 -32.88 -6.98 25.77
C LYS A 350 -31.51 -6.86 25.11
N ALA A 351 -30.53 -6.42 25.91
CA ALA A 351 -29.14 -6.38 25.51
C ALA A 351 -28.56 -7.79 25.27
N HIS A 352 -27.95 -7.98 24.10
CA HIS A 352 -27.23 -9.21 23.73
C HIS A 352 -25.74 -8.94 23.40
N ALA A 353 -24.91 -9.97 23.54
CA ALA A 353 -23.49 -9.94 23.14
C ALA A 353 -23.25 -9.64 21.65
N LYS A 354 -24.31 -9.66 20.83
CA LYS A 354 -24.30 -9.27 19.40
C LYS A 354 -23.76 -7.84 19.20
N LYS A 355 -23.88 -6.95 20.20
CA LYS A 355 -23.33 -5.58 20.13
C LYS A 355 -21.84 -5.51 19.83
N PHE A 356 -21.02 -6.36 20.46
CA PHE A 356 -19.58 -6.42 20.19
C PHE A 356 -19.27 -6.98 18.79
N GLN A 357 -20.11 -7.90 18.29
CA GLN A 357 -19.98 -8.42 16.94
C GLN A 357 -20.29 -7.34 15.89
N LEU A 358 -21.33 -6.53 16.13
CA LEU A 358 -21.70 -5.40 15.27
C LEU A 358 -20.59 -4.35 15.21
N GLN A 359 -20.02 -3.97 16.35
CA GLN A 359 -18.90 -3.04 16.39
C GLN A 359 -17.69 -3.54 15.57
N ARG A 360 -17.38 -4.84 15.66
CA ARG A 360 -16.33 -5.46 14.84
C ARG A 360 -16.68 -5.45 13.34
N LYS A 361 -17.95 -5.69 12.98
CA LYS A 361 -18.40 -5.63 11.58
C LYS A 361 -18.31 -4.21 11.01
N ILE A 362 -18.67 -3.19 11.79
CA ILE A 362 -18.52 -1.77 11.40
C ILE A 362 -17.04 -1.46 11.08
N ALA A 363 -16.11 -1.90 11.92
CA ALA A 363 -14.67 -1.73 11.69
C ALA A 363 -14.17 -2.48 10.45
N ASP A 364 -14.65 -3.71 10.19
CA ASP A 364 -14.31 -4.50 8.99
C ASP A 364 -14.77 -3.81 7.71
N VAL A 365 -16.01 -3.30 7.69
CA VAL A 365 -16.57 -2.55 6.55
C VAL A 365 -15.71 -1.33 6.22
N ARG A 366 -15.33 -0.53 7.22
CA ARG A 366 -14.42 0.62 7.02
C ARG A 366 -13.10 0.20 6.40
N SER A 367 -12.46 -0.83 6.97
CA SER A 367 -11.18 -1.31 6.47
C SER A 367 -11.28 -1.75 5.01
N LYS A 368 -12.35 -2.47 4.65
CA LYS A 368 -12.60 -2.91 3.27
C LYS A 368 -12.82 -1.71 2.34
N LEU A 369 -13.64 -0.74 2.75
CA LEU A 369 -13.95 0.47 1.98
C LEU A 369 -12.69 1.29 1.67
N LEU A 370 -11.84 1.55 2.68
CA LEU A 370 -10.59 2.28 2.50
C LEU A 370 -9.60 1.53 1.60
N GLU A 371 -9.53 0.20 1.72
CA GLU A 371 -8.73 -0.64 0.82
C GLU A 371 -9.24 -0.55 -0.62
N THR A 372 -10.55 -0.63 -0.84
CA THR A 372 -11.18 -0.51 -2.16
C THR A 372 -10.96 0.87 -2.78
N LYS A 373 -11.10 1.95 -2.00
CA LYS A 373 -10.84 3.32 -2.45
C LYS A 373 -9.39 3.51 -2.90
N LYS A 374 -8.44 2.95 -2.16
CA LYS A 374 -7.02 2.96 -2.54
C LYS A 374 -6.79 2.24 -3.88
N GLN A 375 -7.42 1.08 -4.10
CA GLN A 375 -7.28 0.34 -5.35
C GLN A 375 -7.91 1.04 -6.55
N VAL A 376 -8.98 1.84 -6.35
CA VAL A 376 -9.53 2.71 -7.42
C VAL A 376 -8.52 3.73 -7.90
N GLN A 377 -7.77 4.35 -6.99
CA GLN A 377 -6.73 5.29 -7.36
C GLN A 377 -5.61 4.61 -8.14
N VAL A 378 -5.21 3.40 -7.74
CA VAL A 378 -4.22 2.59 -8.47
C VAL A 378 -4.74 2.16 -9.85
N GLY A 379 -6.04 1.94 -10.01
CA GLY A 379 -6.69 1.64 -11.29
C GLY A 379 -6.50 2.71 -12.38
N TRP A 380 -6.02 3.91 -12.02
CA TRP A 380 -5.58 4.92 -12.99
C TRP A 380 -4.49 4.37 -13.93
N TRP A 381 -3.52 3.61 -13.39
CA TRP A 381 -2.40 3.06 -14.15
C TRP A 381 -2.79 1.98 -15.16
N GLU A 382 -3.98 1.39 -15.01
CA GLU A 382 -4.52 0.43 -15.98
C GLU A 382 -5.28 1.11 -17.11
N THR A 383 -5.81 2.30 -16.87
CA THR A 383 -6.76 2.98 -17.78
C THR A 383 -6.18 4.20 -18.47
N TRP A 384 -5.12 4.80 -17.92
CA TRP A 384 -4.45 6.01 -18.44
C TRP A 384 -5.46 7.13 -18.79
N GLN A 385 -6.57 7.22 -18.04
CA GLN A 385 -7.67 8.16 -18.33
C GLN A 385 -8.17 8.11 -19.79
N CYS A 386 -8.35 6.91 -20.33
CA CYS A 386 -8.86 6.73 -21.68
C CYS A 386 -10.14 5.88 -21.70
N GLY A 387 -11.16 6.39 -22.41
CA GLY A 387 -12.37 5.65 -22.78
C GLY A 387 -13.38 5.42 -21.65
N SER A 388 -14.30 4.48 -21.88
CA SER A 388 -15.30 4.04 -20.89
C SER A 388 -14.73 3.48 -19.59
N PRO A 389 -13.55 2.82 -19.54
CA PRO A 389 -12.96 2.35 -18.28
C PRO A 389 -12.66 3.48 -17.28
N GLU A 390 -12.34 4.68 -17.76
CA GLU A 390 -12.11 5.83 -16.89
C GLU A 390 -13.39 6.29 -16.19
N GLN A 391 -14.50 6.38 -16.93
CA GLN A 391 -15.79 6.82 -16.39
C GLN A 391 -16.23 5.94 -15.22
N VAL A 392 -16.05 4.62 -15.35
CA VAL A 392 -16.29 3.64 -14.28
C VAL A 392 -15.40 3.94 -13.06
N ARG A 393 -14.10 4.17 -13.26
CA ARG A 393 -13.17 4.46 -12.16
C ARG A 393 -13.54 5.75 -11.42
N LEU A 394 -13.90 6.78 -12.17
CA LEU A 394 -14.32 8.09 -11.66
C LEU A 394 -15.61 7.97 -10.83
N LYS A 395 -16.65 7.36 -11.40
CA LYS A 395 -17.91 7.10 -10.68
C LYS A 395 -17.73 6.20 -9.46
N LEU A 396 -16.88 5.16 -9.54
CA LEU A 396 -16.55 4.34 -8.36
C LEU A 396 -15.79 5.14 -7.30
N HIS A 397 -14.94 6.09 -7.68
CA HIS A 397 -14.27 6.98 -6.73
C HIS A 397 -15.26 7.91 -6.04
N ALA A 398 -16.20 8.49 -6.78
CA ALA A 398 -17.28 9.31 -6.24
C ALA A 398 -18.16 8.47 -5.29
N PHE A 399 -18.60 7.28 -5.73
CA PHE A 399 -19.37 6.33 -4.91
C PHE A 399 -18.64 6.00 -3.60
N LEU A 400 -17.38 5.56 -3.66
CA LEU A 400 -16.62 5.18 -2.47
C LEU A 400 -16.36 6.37 -1.53
N SER A 401 -16.22 7.58 -2.08
CA SER A 401 -16.08 8.79 -1.26
C SER A 401 -17.38 9.14 -0.54
N GLY A 402 -18.54 8.97 -1.20
CA GLY A 402 -19.84 9.11 -0.54
C GLY A 402 -20.13 7.99 0.46
N ALA A 403 -19.79 6.76 0.12
CA ALA A 403 -19.92 5.61 1.02
C ALA A 403 -19.02 5.75 2.26
N GLU A 404 -17.91 6.49 2.17
CA GLU A 404 -17.09 6.83 3.34
C GLU A 404 -17.83 7.78 4.28
N ASN A 405 -18.56 8.76 3.75
CA ASN A 405 -19.42 9.62 4.57
C ASN A 405 -20.56 8.82 5.23
N VAL A 406 -21.17 7.89 4.50
CA VAL A 406 -22.14 6.94 5.05
C VAL A 406 -21.52 6.07 6.14
N GLN A 407 -20.30 5.58 5.95
CA GLN A 407 -19.63 4.74 6.94
C GLN A 407 -19.38 5.52 8.25
N ARG A 408 -19.15 6.84 8.19
CA ARG A 408 -18.97 7.66 9.40
C ARG A 408 -20.21 7.66 10.29
N THR A 409 -21.42 7.63 9.73
CA THR A 409 -22.65 7.50 10.53
C THR A 409 -22.80 6.11 11.18
N MET A 410 -22.08 5.09 10.71
CA MET A 410 -22.09 3.78 11.35
C MET A 410 -21.28 3.74 12.66
N TYR A 411 -20.42 4.72 12.94
CA TYR A 411 -19.74 4.76 14.24
C TYR A 411 -20.64 5.24 15.36
N SER A 412 -21.51 6.21 15.08
CA SER A 412 -22.52 6.65 16.03
C SER A 412 -23.54 5.56 16.32
N LEU A 413 -23.93 4.81 15.29
CA LEU A 413 -24.65 3.56 15.42
C LEU A 413 -23.97 2.59 16.41
N GLY A 414 -22.66 2.40 16.27
CA GLY A 414 -21.88 1.55 17.16
C GLY A 414 -21.91 2.01 18.63
N ASN A 415 -21.88 3.32 18.85
CA ASN A 415 -21.98 3.91 20.19
C ASN A 415 -23.37 3.66 20.78
N SER A 416 -24.45 4.03 20.08
CA SER A 416 -25.83 3.84 20.56
C SER A 416 -26.16 2.39 20.87
N ILE A 417 -25.72 1.45 20.02
CA ILE A 417 -25.87 0.01 20.26
C ILE A 417 -25.13 -0.45 21.53
N THR A 418 -24.01 0.19 21.85
CA THR A 418 -23.16 -0.23 22.98
C THR A 418 -23.70 0.30 24.31
N SER A 419 -24.23 1.52 24.31
CA SER A 419 -24.78 2.22 25.46
C SER A 419 -26.25 1.90 25.75
N GLU A 420 -27.00 1.39 24.79
CA GLU A 420 -28.41 1.01 24.96
C GLU A 420 -28.59 0.02 26.13
N ASP A 421 -29.54 0.35 27.02
CA ASP A 421 -29.86 -0.43 28.21
C ASP A 421 -31.23 -1.12 28.14
N PHE A 422 -32.02 -0.86 27.09
CA PHE A 422 -33.35 -1.43 26.82
C PHE A 422 -34.37 -1.15 27.94
N SER A 423 -34.13 -0.11 28.74
CA SER A 423 -34.97 0.26 29.87
C SER A 423 -35.95 1.38 29.50
N GLY A 424 -36.78 1.80 30.46
CA GLY A 424 -37.67 2.95 30.28
C GLY A 424 -38.71 2.79 29.15
N GLN A 425 -38.76 3.79 28.27
CA GLN A 425 -39.75 3.90 27.18
C GLN A 425 -39.32 3.19 25.88
N HIS A 426 -38.16 2.52 25.87
CA HIS A 426 -37.59 1.84 24.71
C HIS A 426 -38.59 0.97 23.96
N CYS A 427 -39.18 -0.03 24.65
CA CYS A 427 -40.12 -0.97 24.03
C CYS A 427 -41.37 -0.28 23.44
N GLU A 428 -41.86 0.79 24.07
CA GLU A 428 -43.00 1.55 23.58
C GLU A 428 -42.61 2.35 22.33
N PHE A 429 -41.45 3.01 22.36
CA PHE A 429 -40.91 3.77 21.24
C PHE A 429 -40.63 2.88 20.03
N CYS A 430 -39.87 1.79 20.22
CA CYS A 430 -39.56 0.83 19.17
C CYS A 430 -40.80 0.07 18.68
N GLY A 431 -41.79 -0.18 19.55
CA GLY A 431 -43.07 -0.76 19.15
C GLY A 431 -43.89 0.14 18.21
N LYS A 432 -43.82 1.47 18.38
CA LYS A 432 -44.50 2.44 17.51
C LYS A 432 -43.75 2.67 16.19
N LEU A 433 -42.42 2.86 16.25
CA LEU A 433 -41.61 3.24 15.08
C LEU A 433 -41.02 2.06 14.31
N GLY A 434 -41.05 0.84 14.86
CA GLY A 434 -40.28 -0.29 14.35
C GLY A 434 -40.53 -0.62 12.88
N ASP A 435 -41.77 -0.52 12.40
CA ASP A 435 -42.09 -0.77 10.99
C ASP A 435 -41.54 0.33 10.08
N ARG A 436 -41.61 1.61 10.48
CA ARG A 436 -41.06 2.73 9.71
C ARG A 436 -39.53 2.72 9.68
N ILE A 437 -38.90 2.34 10.79
CA ILE A 437 -37.44 2.14 10.86
C ILE A 437 -37.01 1.05 9.87
N ARG A 438 -37.72 -0.09 9.84
CA ARG A 438 -37.44 -1.18 8.88
C ARG A 438 -37.64 -0.76 7.43
N ASN A 439 -38.72 -0.03 7.14
CA ASN A 439 -39.00 0.47 5.79
C ASN A 439 -37.94 1.45 5.31
N LEU A 440 -37.55 2.43 6.16
CA LEU A 440 -36.50 3.39 5.82
C LEU A 440 -35.15 2.69 5.62
N HIS A 441 -34.79 1.73 6.49
CA HIS A 441 -33.58 0.91 6.31
C HIS A 441 -33.58 0.17 4.97
N SER A 442 -34.69 -0.48 4.62
CA SER A 442 -34.82 -1.20 3.34
C SER A 442 -34.66 -0.25 2.16
N ALA A 443 -35.32 0.91 2.17
CA ALA A 443 -35.21 1.92 1.13
C ALA A 443 -33.77 2.48 1.00
N ALA A 444 -33.13 2.82 2.11
CA ALA A 444 -31.75 3.31 2.14
C ALA A 444 -30.74 2.25 1.65
N SER A 445 -30.93 0.99 2.05
CA SER A 445 -30.11 -0.14 1.60
C SER A 445 -30.27 -0.40 0.10
N ASN A 446 -31.49 -0.32 -0.41
CA ASN A 446 -31.74 -0.45 -1.85
C ASN A 446 -31.10 0.72 -2.63
N LEU A 447 -31.20 1.95 -2.11
CA LEU A 447 -30.63 3.13 -2.74
C LEU A 447 -29.09 3.06 -2.84
N ILE A 448 -28.40 2.69 -1.76
CA ILE A 448 -26.92 2.60 -1.80
C ILE A 448 -26.44 1.47 -2.72
N VAL A 449 -27.17 0.35 -2.79
CA VAL A 449 -26.87 -0.75 -3.73
C VAL A 449 -27.14 -0.33 -5.17
N ALA A 450 -28.21 0.40 -5.44
CA ALA A 450 -28.51 0.94 -6.77
C ALA A 450 -27.44 1.95 -7.22
N CYS A 451 -27.00 2.84 -6.32
CA CYS A 451 -25.87 3.75 -6.57
C CYS A 451 -24.57 2.99 -6.87
N ALA A 452 -24.31 1.90 -6.15
CA ALA A 452 -23.13 1.07 -6.39
C ALA A 452 -23.19 0.37 -7.76
N ARG A 453 -24.37 -0.14 -8.17
CA ARG A 453 -24.58 -0.75 -9.50
C ARG A 453 -24.34 0.27 -10.61
N ALA A 454 -24.96 1.44 -10.51
CA ALA A 454 -24.77 2.54 -11.45
C ALA A 454 -23.29 2.97 -11.59
N ALA A 455 -22.56 2.99 -10.47
CA ALA A 455 -21.14 3.32 -10.48
C ALA A 455 -20.27 2.23 -11.15
N VAL A 456 -20.66 0.96 -11.07
CA VAL A 456 -19.93 -0.18 -11.66
C VAL A 456 -19.99 -0.18 -13.19
N ASP A 457 -21.13 0.20 -13.74
CA ASP A 457 -21.34 0.24 -15.20
C ASP A 457 -20.69 1.49 -15.82
N GLY A 458 -20.56 2.57 -15.04
CA GLY A 458 -19.82 3.80 -15.37
C GLY A 458 -20.53 4.72 -16.36
N THR A 459 -21.65 4.27 -16.92
CA THR A 459 -22.64 5.07 -17.63
C THR A 459 -23.97 4.87 -16.92
N ILE A 460 -24.64 5.97 -16.59
CA ILE A 460 -26.00 5.93 -16.05
C ILE A 460 -26.91 6.17 -17.25
N SER A 461 -27.65 5.14 -17.66
CA SER A 461 -28.68 5.27 -18.70
C SER A 461 -29.87 6.08 -18.18
N GLU A 462 -30.68 6.65 -19.09
CA GLU A 462 -31.89 7.37 -18.67
C GLU A 462 -32.85 6.46 -17.88
N ASP A 463 -32.98 5.19 -18.29
CA ASP A 463 -33.79 4.19 -17.59
C ASP A 463 -33.27 3.94 -16.16
N GLU A 464 -31.97 3.73 -15.97
CA GLU A 464 -31.36 3.58 -14.64
C GLU A 464 -31.49 4.85 -13.81
N GLU A 465 -31.35 6.03 -14.43
CA GLU A 465 -31.55 7.30 -13.74
C GLU A 465 -32.99 7.42 -13.23
N THR A 466 -33.98 6.99 -14.02
CA THR A 466 -35.38 6.96 -13.58
C THR A 466 -35.64 5.95 -12.47
N GLU A 467 -35.02 4.76 -12.54
CA GLU A 467 -35.13 3.74 -11.49
C GLU A 467 -34.54 4.24 -10.18
N ILE A 468 -33.31 4.78 -10.21
CA ILE A 468 -32.64 5.26 -9.01
C ILE A 468 -33.36 6.49 -8.43
N ARG A 469 -33.90 7.37 -9.27
CA ARG A 469 -34.74 8.49 -8.83
C ARG A 469 -36.01 8.01 -8.14
N SER A 470 -36.69 6.99 -8.69
CA SER A 470 -37.85 6.36 -8.06
C SER A 470 -37.52 5.79 -6.67
N ILE A 471 -36.38 5.08 -6.53
CA ILE A 471 -35.91 4.56 -5.23
C ILE A 471 -35.57 5.71 -4.26
N ALA A 472 -35.00 6.80 -4.75
CA ALA A 472 -34.70 7.97 -3.93
C ALA A 472 -35.97 8.68 -3.42
N GLU A 473 -37.01 8.78 -4.26
CA GLU A 473 -38.34 9.30 -3.89
C GLU A 473 -39.05 8.40 -2.86
N GLU A 474 -38.91 7.06 -3.00
CA GLU A 474 -39.39 6.10 -1.99
C GLU A 474 -38.68 6.31 -0.64
N ALA A 475 -37.36 6.48 -0.66
CA ALA A 475 -36.58 6.74 0.54
C ALA A 475 -36.97 8.07 1.21
N GLU A 476 -37.20 9.13 0.43
CA GLU A 476 -37.69 10.42 0.93
C GLU A 476 -39.09 10.31 1.55
N THR A 477 -39.97 9.52 0.92
CA THR A 477 -41.31 9.26 1.45
C THR A 477 -41.23 8.52 2.79
N CYS A 478 -40.36 7.51 2.89
CA CYS A 478 -40.10 6.80 4.15
C CYS A 478 -39.51 7.72 5.24
N GLN A 479 -38.66 8.68 4.89
CA GLN A 479 -38.16 9.69 5.85
C GLN A 479 -39.29 10.57 6.39
N ARG A 480 -40.19 11.03 5.52
CA ARG A 480 -41.36 11.83 5.92
C ARG A 480 -42.31 11.05 6.84
N GLU A 481 -42.60 9.79 6.50
CA GLU A 481 -43.44 8.92 7.33
C GLU A 481 -42.82 8.63 8.71
N LEU A 482 -41.51 8.38 8.74
CA LEU A 482 -40.77 8.15 9.98
C LEU A 482 -40.79 9.41 10.86
N LEU A 483 -40.58 10.59 10.28
CA LEU A 483 -40.67 11.86 11.00
C LEU A 483 -42.08 12.10 11.57
N GLN A 484 -43.13 11.81 10.81
CA GLN A 484 -44.50 11.93 11.30
C GLN A 484 -44.75 11.03 12.52
N GLN A 485 -44.38 9.75 12.43
CA GLN A 485 -44.55 8.83 13.55
C GLN A 485 -43.63 9.15 14.74
N TYR A 486 -42.42 9.63 14.47
CA TYR A 486 -41.50 10.11 15.49
C TYR A 486 -42.15 11.21 16.33
N ARG A 487 -42.79 12.19 15.68
CA ARG A 487 -43.51 13.28 16.37
C ARG A 487 -44.70 12.80 17.19
N GLU A 488 -45.37 11.74 16.76
CA GLU A 488 -46.47 11.13 17.52
C GLU A 488 -45.96 10.34 18.74
N ALA A 489 -44.79 9.71 18.61
CA ALA A 489 -44.15 8.93 19.67
C ALA A 489 -43.46 9.82 20.71
N VAL A 490 -42.81 10.90 20.28
CA VAL A 490 -42.08 11.86 21.13
C VAL A 490 -42.91 13.13 21.29
N LYS A 491 -43.88 13.08 22.21
CA LYS A 491 -44.80 14.22 22.48
C LYS A 491 -44.16 15.38 23.24
N SER A 492 -43.00 15.15 23.87
CA SER A 492 -42.28 16.12 24.70
C SER A 492 -40.86 16.27 24.16
N GLY A 493 -40.49 17.48 23.72
CA GLY A 493 -39.29 17.82 22.95
C GLY A 493 -38.04 16.94 23.15
N ILE A 494 -37.00 17.44 23.82
CA ILE A 494 -35.76 16.69 24.01
C ILE A 494 -35.95 15.73 25.21
N CYS A 495 -35.80 14.42 24.99
CA CYS A 495 -36.01 13.40 26.03
C CYS A 495 -34.70 12.63 26.34
N ALA A 496 -34.29 12.63 27.61
CA ALA A 496 -33.09 11.90 28.06
C ALA A 496 -33.28 10.37 27.98
N ASN A 497 -34.49 9.88 28.30
CA ASN A 497 -34.81 8.45 28.32
C ASN A 497 -34.86 7.80 26.94
N LEU A 498 -34.94 8.60 25.86
CA LEU A 498 -34.96 8.12 24.48
C LEU A 498 -33.74 8.58 23.70
N ALA A 499 -32.70 9.09 24.38
CA ALA A 499 -31.60 9.75 23.70
C ALA A 499 -30.83 8.81 22.75
N GLU A 500 -30.72 7.52 23.10
CA GLU A 500 -30.04 6.52 22.27
C GLU A 500 -30.88 6.11 21.07
N GLU A 501 -32.17 5.89 21.26
CA GLU A 501 -33.09 5.56 20.18
C GLU A 501 -33.25 6.74 19.22
N VAL A 502 -33.33 7.97 19.74
CA VAL A 502 -33.34 9.19 18.93
C VAL A 502 -32.04 9.30 18.14
N THR A 503 -30.88 9.04 18.76
CA THR A 503 -29.58 9.07 18.07
C THR A 503 -29.49 8.02 16.98
N PHE A 504 -30.00 6.82 17.25
CA PHE A 504 -30.07 5.74 16.27
C PHE A 504 -30.93 6.10 15.06
N VAL A 505 -32.16 6.57 15.29
CA VAL A 505 -33.09 6.92 14.22
C VAL A 505 -32.59 8.16 13.46
N PHE A 506 -31.96 9.12 14.14
CA PHE A 506 -31.27 10.25 13.53
C PHE A 506 -30.13 9.80 12.61
N ALA A 507 -29.27 8.88 13.07
CA ALA A 507 -28.18 8.34 12.26
C ALA A 507 -28.68 7.60 11.02
N LEU A 508 -29.80 6.88 11.14
CA LEU A 508 -30.48 6.24 10.01
C LEU A 508 -31.02 7.28 9.01
N SER A 509 -31.68 8.35 9.48
CA SER A 509 -32.14 9.44 8.61
C SER A 509 -30.97 10.12 7.90
N CYS A 510 -29.89 10.42 8.63
CA CYS A 510 -28.68 11.03 8.08
C CYS A 510 -28.01 10.12 7.04
N TRP A 511 -27.99 8.80 7.24
CA TRP A 511 -27.51 7.86 6.24
C TRP A 511 -28.33 7.94 4.95
N THR A 512 -29.65 7.97 5.04
CA THR A 512 -30.53 8.11 3.87
C THR A 512 -30.27 9.43 3.14
N SER A 513 -30.26 10.57 3.85
CA SER A 513 -29.95 11.89 3.27
C SER A 513 -28.59 11.92 2.59
N THR A 514 -27.56 11.36 3.23
CA THR A 514 -26.19 11.28 2.67
C THR A 514 -26.16 10.41 1.40
N THR A 515 -26.97 9.36 1.34
CA THR A 515 -27.06 8.49 0.17
C THR A 515 -27.81 9.17 -0.99
N GLN A 516 -28.82 10.00 -0.69
CA GLN A 516 -29.46 10.86 -1.69
C GLN A 516 -28.50 11.94 -2.23
N ASP A 517 -27.67 12.55 -1.38
CA ASP A 517 -26.64 13.49 -1.83
C ASP A 517 -25.57 12.79 -2.68
N LEU A 518 -25.21 11.55 -2.32
CA LEU A 518 -24.32 10.74 -3.13
C LEU A 518 -24.89 10.51 -4.54
N LEU A 519 -26.20 10.25 -4.65
CA LEU A 519 -26.87 10.15 -5.94
C LEU A 519 -26.70 11.43 -6.77
N ARG A 520 -26.89 12.62 -6.17
CA ARG A 520 -26.68 13.90 -6.86
C ARG A 520 -25.27 14.04 -7.39
N VAL A 521 -24.26 13.71 -6.58
CA VAL A 521 -22.85 13.72 -7.01
C VAL A 521 -22.61 12.71 -8.14
N LEU A 522 -23.18 11.51 -8.05
CA LEU A 522 -23.10 10.50 -9.10
C LEU A 522 -23.80 10.91 -10.39
N SER A 523 -24.83 11.75 -10.36
CA SER A 523 -25.49 12.27 -11.55
C SER A 523 -24.71 13.42 -12.21
N THR A 524 -23.88 14.15 -11.46
CA THR A 524 -23.08 15.23 -12.06
C THR A 524 -22.01 14.69 -13.03
N PRO A 525 -21.84 15.32 -14.21
CA PRO A 525 -20.80 14.94 -15.15
C PRO A 525 -19.43 15.31 -14.57
N GLU A 526 -18.57 14.31 -14.34
CA GLU A 526 -17.22 14.57 -13.84
C GLU A 526 -16.34 15.26 -14.90
N GLN A 527 -15.63 16.30 -14.47
CA GLN A 527 -14.70 17.05 -15.31
C GLN A 527 -13.45 16.20 -15.59
N ARG A 528 -13.21 15.87 -16.86
CA ARG A 528 -11.98 15.17 -17.27
C ARG A 528 -10.78 16.07 -17.07
N MET A 529 -9.75 15.59 -16.39
CA MET A 529 -8.48 16.29 -16.31
C MET A 529 -7.75 16.20 -17.65
N SER A 530 -7.26 17.34 -18.17
CA SER A 530 -6.37 17.34 -19.33
C SER A 530 -5.03 16.68 -18.98
N TRP A 531 -4.43 15.94 -19.92
CA TRP A 531 -3.07 15.40 -19.82
C TRP A 531 -2.03 16.45 -19.38
N ARG A 532 -2.14 17.69 -19.87
CA ARG A 532 -1.28 18.79 -19.44
C ARG A 532 -1.46 19.11 -17.96
N GLY A 533 -2.70 19.07 -17.46
CA GLY A 533 -3.02 19.26 -16.05
C GLY A 533 -2.35 18.21 -15.16
N ILE A 534 -2.36 16.95 -15.59
CA ILE A 534 -1.74 15.83 -14.86
C ILE A 534 -0.22 15.98 -14.79
N VAL A 535 0.43 16.32 -15.91
CA VAL A 535 1.89 16.49 -15.94
C VAL A 535 2.29 17.69 -15.08
N CYS A 536 1.60 18.82 -15.23
CA CYS A 536 1.86 20.01 -14.42
C CYS A 536 1.59 19.78 -12.93
N SER A 537 0.54 19.03 -12.56
CA SER A 537 0.28 18.68 -11.17
C SER A 537 1.35 17.73 -10.64
N GLY A 538 1.77 16.74 -11.43
CA GLY A 538 2.83 15.79 -11.04
C GLY A 538 4.18 16.48 -10.81
N ILE A 539 4.59 17.41 -11.68
CA ILE A 539 5.81 18.20 -11.49
C ILE A 539 5.69 19.08 -10.24
N ARG A 540 4.55 19.75 -10.07
CA ARG A 540 4.29 20.60 -8.89
C ARG A 540 4.28 19.80 -7.59
N ASP A 541 3.76 18.58 -7.60
CA ASP A 541 3.74 17.70 -6.44
C ASP A 541 5.14 17.15 -6.11
N THR A 542 5.98 16.96 -7.14
CA THR A 542 7.35 16.45 -6.98
C THR A 542 8.32 17.53 -6.48
N TRP A 543 8.17 18.77 -6.97
CA TRP A 543 9.12 19.88 -6.74
C TRP A 543 8.52 21.09 -6.01
N GLY A 544 7.29 21.00 -5.50
CA GLY A 544 6.64 22.11 -4.81
C GLY A 544 7.43 22.55 -3.57
N ALA A 545 7.87 23.82 -3.55
CA ALA A 545 8.77 24.34 -2.52
C ALA A 545 8.25 24.12 -1.08
N GLU A 546 6.95 24.35 -0.86
CA GLU A 546 6.30 24.13 0.43
C GLU A 546 6.41 22.68 0.91
N LYS A 547 6.21 21.72 -0.01
CA LYS A 547 6.22 20.29 0.29
C LYS A 547 7.64 19.75 0.45
N VAL A 548 8.60 20.27 -0.32
CA VAL A 548 9.98 19.77 -0.33
C VAL A 548 10.79 20.33 0.84
N LEU A 549 10.52 21.56 1.27
CA LEU A 549 11.17 22.17 2.45
C LEU A 549 10.54 21.73 3.77
N GLU A 550 9.58 20.80 3.74
CA GLU A 550 9.00 20.20 4.92
C GLU A 550 10.09 19.53 5.78
N ARG A 551 10.16 19.89 7.06
CA ARG A 551 11.22 19.44 7.98
C ARG A 551 11.33 17.91 8.07
N GLU A 552 10.21 17.20 7.95
CA GLU A 552 10.18 15.73 7.95
C GLU A 552 10.80 15.15 6.67
N HIS A 553 10.55 15.78 5.52
CA HIS A 553 11.14 15.38 4.23
C HIS A 553 12.64 15.68 4.16
N LEU A 554 13.08 16.84 4.65
CA LEU A 554 14.51 17.16 4.74
C LEU A 554 15.27 16.17 5.61
N LYS A 555 14.70 15.79 6.77
CA LYS A 555 15.28 14.75 7.62
C LYS A 555 15.38 13.41 6.90
N PHE A 556 14.36 13.04 6.11
CA PHE A 556 14.41 11.86 5.26
C PHE A 556 15.56 11.93 4.25
N ALA A 557 15.71 13.06 3.54
CA ALA A 557 16.74 13.23 2.53
C ALA A 557 18.14 13.11 3.13
N PHE A 558 18.46 13.85 4.18
CA PHE A 558 19.77 13.79 4.83
C PHE A 558 20.06 12.43 5.47
N ARG A 559 19.06 11.78 6.07
CA ARG A 559 19.22 10.46 6.69
C ARG A 559 19.67 9.40 5.69
N ASN A 560 19.24 9.49 4.43
CA ASN A 560 19.63 8.54 3.39
C ASN A 560 20.86 9.03 2.60
N LEU A 561 21.03 10.34 2.40
CA LEU A 561 22.15 10.91 1.66
C LEU A 561 23.48 10.60 2.33
N ILE A 562 23.60 10.89 3.63
CA ILE A 562 24.84 10.72 4.38
C ILE A 562 25.38 9.28 4.30
N PRO A 563 24.62 8.22 4.63
CA PRO A 563 25.13 6.85 4.55
C PRO A 563 25.43 6.42 3.10
N ILE A 564 24.59 6.76 2.12
CA ILE A 564 24.83 6.39 0.71
C ILE A 564 26.10 7.06 0.18
N SER A 565 26.26 8.37 0.39
CA SER A 565 27.46 9.11 -0.01
C SER A 565 28.70 8.60 0.72
N THR A 566 28.59 8.25 2.01
CA THR A 566 29.72 7.67 2.76
C THR A 566 30.13 6.32 2.18
N CYS A 567 29.18 5.43 1.90
CA CYS A 567 29.45 4.14 1.25
C CYS A 567 30.06 4.32 -0.15
N PHE A 568 29.61 5.32 -0.91
CA PHE A 568 30.19 5.64 -2.22
C PHE A 568 31.64 6.07 -2.07
N ILE A 569 31.93 7.03 -1.18
CA ILE A 569 33.30 7.51 -0.93
C ILE A 569 34.19 6.35 -0.44
N LEU A 570 33.68 5.46 0.41
CA LEU A 570 34.44 4.28 0.86
C LEU A 570 34.75 3.31 -0.30
N GLY A 571 33.78 3.03 -1.18
CA GLY A 571 34.02 2.20 -2.35
C GLY A 571 35.03 2.80 -3.33
N TYR A 572 35.07 4.14 -3.40
CA TYR A 572 36.00 4.89 -4.25
C TYR A 572 37.42 4.95 -3.66
N ALA A 573 37.55 5.39 -2.40
CA ALA A 573 38.82 5.79 -1.79
C ALA A 573 39.57 4.65 -1.09
N VAL A 574 38.89 3.59 -0.66
CA VAL A 574 39.54 2.49 0.07
C VAL A 574 40.23 1.55 -0.92
N PRO A 575 41.56 1.34 -0.81
CA PRO A 575 42.26 0.38 -1.66
C PRO A 575 41.69 -1.04 -1.50
N SER A 576 41.84 -1.85 -2.54
CA SER A 576 41.39 -3.25 -2.50
C SER A 576 42.07 -4.02 -1.36
N THR A 577 41.30 -4.39 -0.33
CA THR A 577 41.73 -5.14 0.86
C THR A 577 41.02 -6.51 0.91
N CYS A 578 41.11 -7.22 2.04
CA CYS A 578 40.46 -8.53 2.20
C CYS A 578 38.93 -8.47 2.02
N ILE A 579 38.27 -7.36 2.36
CA ILE A 579 36.81 -7.22 2.25
C ILE A 579 36.41 -6.16 1.21
N PHE A 580 37.13 -5.04 1.13
CA PHE A 580 36.78 -3.95 0.21
C PHE A 580 37.41 -4.14 -1.17
N ILE A 581 36.63 -3.87 -2.22
CA ILE A 581 37.08 -3.80 -3.61
C ILE A 581 37.02 -2.34 -4.03
N GLN A 582 38.14 -1.81 -4.54
CA GLN A 582 38.20 -0.42 -5.01
C GLN A 582 37.34 -0.24 -6.27
N TYR A 583 36.64 0.89 -6.38
CA TYR A 583 35.70 1.23 -7.45
C TYR A 583 34.47 0.32 -7.54
N ASP A 584 34.12 -0.35 -6.45
CA ASP A 584 32.92 -1.18 -6.39
C ASP A 584 31.72 -0.41 -5.82
N ALA A 585 30.62 -0.41 -6.58
CA ALA A 585 29.37 0.26 -6.23
C ALA A 585 28.52 -0.53 -5.23
N THR A 586 28.85 -1.79 -4.93
CA THR A 586 27.97 -2.72 -4.18
C THR A 586 27.41 -2.12 -2.89
N MET A 587 28.23 -1.45 -2.08
CA MET A 587 27.79 -0.84 -0.82
C MET A 587 26.74 0.25 -1.05
N ALA A 588 27.09 1.26 -1.84
CA ALA A 588 26.21 2.41 -2.12
C ALA A 588 24.94 1.98 -2.87
N ASN A 589 25.08 1.06 -3.82
CA ASN A 589 23.97 0.50 -4.60
C ASN A 589 22.97 -0.24 -3.71
N THR A 590 23.48 -1.09 -2.80
CA THR A 590 22.62 -1.80 -1.84
C THR A 590 21.86 -0.81 -0.95
N LEU A 591 22.52 0.24 -0.44
CA LEU A 591 21.84 1.26 0.38
C LEU A 591 20.82 2.09 -0.42
N ALA A 592 21.10 2.38 -1.70
CA ALA A 592 20.18 3.08 -2.59
C ALA A 592 18.89 2.28 -2.82
N LEU A 593 18.97 0.95 -2.91
CA LEU A 593 17.78 0.09 -3.01
C LEU A 593 17.01 -0.02 -1.68
N LEU A 594 17.66 0.32 -0.56
CA LEU A 594 17.16 0.15 0.81
C LEU A 594 16.85 1.47 1.52
N ILE A 595 16.51 2.52 0.78
CA ILE A 595 16.08 3.79 1.36
C ILE A 595 14.92 3.61 2.34
N THR A 596 14.97 4.25 3.51
CA THR A 596 13.86 4.30 4.48
C THR A 596 13.12 5.62 4.35
N ARG A 597 11.80 5.62 4.14
CA ARG A 597 10.97 6.82 4.39
C ARG A 597 10.63 6.98 5.87
N PHE A 598 10.18 5.91 6.49
CA PHE A 598 9.75 5.92 7.89
C PHE A 598 10.94 5.93 8.85
N SER A 599 10.99 6.93 9.73
CA SER A 599 12.01 7.05 10.76
C SER A 599 11.91 5.92 11.78
N THR A 600 10.72 5.66 12.31
CA THR A 600 10.51 4.99 13.60
C THR A 600 10.78 3.49 13.63
N SER A 601 10.48 2.76 12.56
CA SER A 601 10.79 1.32 12.41
C SER A 601 12.18 1.00 11.83
N ALA A 602 13.09 1.99 11.79
CA ALA A 602 14.38 1.85 11.11
C ALA A 602 15.08 0.55 11.49
N VAL A 603 15.16 0.21 12.78
CA VAL A 603 15.89 -0.98 13.25
C VAL A 603 15.30 -2.29 12.72
N GLN A 604 14.03 -2.59 12.98
CA GLN A 604 13.42 -3.85 12.53
C GLN A 604 13.36 -3.93 11.00
N LYS A 605 13.03 -2.83 10.32
CA LYS A 605 13.01 -2.81 8.85
C LYS A 605 14.41 -3.00 8.29
N ASN A 606 15.43 -2.35 8.85
CA ASN A 606 16.83 -2.54 8.45
C ASN A 606 17.32 -3.95 8.74
N PHE A 607 16.89 -4.56 9.85
CA PHE A 607 17.18 -5.96 10.14
C PHE A 607 16.54 -6.89 9.10
N HIS A 608 15.25 -6.72 8.80
CA HIS A 608 14.56 -7.47 7.75
C HIS A 608 15.23 -7.28 6.38
N ARG A 609 15.70 -6.07 6.07
CA ARG A 609 16.41 -5.78 4.82
C ARG A 609 17.78 -6.46 4.78
N THR A 610 18.55 -6.34 5.86
CA THR A 610 19.85 -7.01 6.01
C THR A 610 19.66 -8.51 5.86
N LEU A 611 18.72 -9.10 6.60
CA LEU A 611 18.37 -10.51 6.52
C LEU A 611 17.96 -10.90 5.10
N GLY A 612 17.13 -10.09 4.43
CA GLY A 612 16.67 -10.35 3.07
C GLY A 612 17.80 -10.34 2.04
N VAL A 613 18.69 -9.36 2.09
CA VAL A 613 19.85 -9.27 1.18
C VAL A 613 20.85 -10.39 1.47
N LEU A 614 21.19 -10.63 2.74
CA LEU A 614 22.13 -11.68 3.13
C LEU A 614 21.62 -13.07 2.73
N LEU A 615 20.36 -13.40 3.03
CA LEU A 615 19.75 -14.66 2.60
C LEU A 615 19.62 -14.75 1.08
N GLY A 616 19.30 -13.64 0.42
CA GLY A 616 19.26 -13.54 -1.04
C GLY A 616 20.57 -13.92 -1.70
N LYS A 617 21.71 -13.47 -1.17
CA LYS A 617 23.03 -13.83 -1.70
C LYS A 617 23.55 -15.18 -1.22
N PHE A 618 23.27 -15.55 0.03
CA PHE A 618 23.80 -16.77 0.64
C PHE A 618 23.10 -18.05 0.17
N LEU A 619 21.77 -18.07 0.07
CA LEU A 619 21.03 -19.28 -0.31
C LEU A 619 21.41 -19.81 -1.71
N PRO A 620 21.57 -18.96 -2.75
CA PRO A 620 22.08 -19.40 -4.06
C PRO A 620 23.42 -20.11 -4.01
N ILE A 621 24.32 -19.73 -3.10
CA ILE A 621 25.64 -20.37 -2.94
C ILE A 621 25.46 -21.84 -2.54
N LEU A 622 24.48 -22.14 -1.67
CA LEU A 622 24.16 -23.51 -1.29
C LEU A 622 23.60 -24.33 -2.46
N PHE A 623 22.77 -23.73 -3.31
CA PHE A 623 22.29 -24.37 -4.54
C PHE A 623 23.45 -24.61 -5.52
N LYS A 624 24.34 -23.64 -5.70
CA LYS A 624 25.50 -23.80 -6.57
C LYS A 624 26.42 -24.92 -6.09
N ALA A 625 26.64 -25.05 -4.79
CA ALA A 625 27.42 -26.13 -4.21
C ALA A 625 26.85 -27.53 -4.52
N THR A 626 25.52 -27.68 -4.64
CA THR A 626 24.92 -28.96 -5.05
C THR A 626 25.02 -29.21 -6.56
N TRP A 627 25.01 -28.15 -7.38
CA TRP A 627 25.14 -28.27 -8.84
C TRP A 627 26.56 -28.63 -9.31
N VAL A 628 27.59 -28.31 -8.50
CA VAL A 628 29.00 -28.66 -8.80
C VAL A 628 29.20 -30.17 -9.01
N ALA A 629 28.32 -31.01 -8.45
CA ALA A 629 28.36 -32.46 -8.69
C ALA A 629 28.07 -32.86 -10.15
N PHE A 630 27.53 -31.96 -10.98
CA PHE A 630 27.18 -32.22 -12.38
C PHE A 630 28.10 -31.43 -13.33
N PRO A 631 28.58 -32.06 -14.43
CA PRO A 631 29.43 -31.39 -15.41
C PRO A 631 28.67 -30.27 -16.12
N CYS A 632 29.39 -29.21 -16.52
CA CYS A 632 28.80 -27.99 -17.08
C CYS A 632 27.95 -28.22 -18.33
N GLN A 633 28.32 -29.20 -19.16
CA GLN A 633 27.64 -29.50 -20.42
C GLN A 633 26.43 -30.44 -20.25
N SER A 634 26.16 -30.95 -19.05
CA SER A 634 25.03 -31.86 -18.85
C SER A 634 23.71 -31.12 -18.88
N THR A 635 22.80 -31.56 -19.77
CA THR A 635 21.39 -31.13 -19.79
C THR A 635 20.72 -31.30 -18.42
N GLU A 636 21.14 -32.29 -17.64
CA GLU A 636 20.61 -32.53 -16.29
C GLU A 636 20.91 -31.37 -15.34
N ARG A 637 22.11 -30.77 -15.45
CA ARG A 637 22.49 -29.59 -14.66
C ARG A 637 21.61 -28.40 -15.02
N GLY A 638 21.43 -28.12 -16.31
CA GLY A 638 20.57 -27.03 -16.77
C GLY A 638 19.12 -27.17 -16.29
N ILE A 639 18.57 -28.39 -16.32
CA ILE A 639 17.22 -28.69 -15.77
C ILE A 639 17.18 -28.48 -14.27
N LEU A 640 18.20 -28.95 -13.52
CA LEU A 640 18.27 -28.78 -12.07
C LEU A 640 18.39 -27.31 -11.67
N GLN A 641 19.19 -26.52 -12.38
CA GLN A 641 19.32 -25.07 -12.19
C GLN A 641 18.00 -24.36 -12.45
N LEU A 642 17.33 -24.67 -13.55
CA LEU A 642 16.04 -24.11 -13.91
C LEU A 642 14.96 -24.43 -12.87
N LEU A 643 14.88 -25.69 -12.42
CA LEU A 643 13.93 -26.12 -11.39
C LEU A 643 14.23 -25.43 -10.05
N SER A 644 15.50 -25.33 -9.68
CA SER A 644 15.93 -24.66 -8.44
C SER A 644 15.56 -23.18 -8.46
N LEU A 645 15.83 -22.47 -9.56
CA LEU A 645 15.45 -21.07 -9.74
C LEU A 645 13.92 -20.90 -9.68
N PHE A 646 13.17 -21.75 -10.38
CA PHE A 646 11.71 -21.71 -10.38
C PHE A 646 11.14 -21.89 -8.97
N LEU A 647 11.60 -22.92 -8.22
CA LEU A 647 11.13 -23.19 -6.86
C LEU A 647 11.53 -22.06 -5.91
N PHE A 648 12.77 -21.56 -6.03
CA PHE A 648 13.28 -20.47 -5.21
C PHE A 648 12.42 -19.21 -5.37
N VAL A 649 12.24 -18.73 -6.60
CA VAL A 649 11.44 -17.53 -6.88
C VAL A 649 9.98 -17.76 -6.49
N SER A 650 9.41 -18.93 -6.76
CA SER A 650 8.01 -19.25 -6.41
C SER A 650 7.76 -19.15 -4.90
N VAL A 651 8.63 -19.75 -4.08
CA VAL A 651 8.46 -19.76 -2.62
C VAL A 651 8.58 -18.35 -2.05
N TRP A 652 9.62 -17.61 -2.45
CA TRP A 652 9.85 -16.27 -1.91
C TRP A 652 8.84 -15.24 -2.44
N CYS A 653 8.46 -15.29 -3.72
CA CYS A 653 7.37 -14.45 -4.22
C CYS A 653 6.01 -14.81 -3.56
N TYR A 654 5.76 -16.08 -3.24
CA TYR A 654 4.56 -16.46 -2.50
C TYR A 654 4.52 -15.85 -1.10
N ILE A 655 5.64 -15.92 -0.36
CA ILE A 655 5.76 -15.28 0.96
C ILE A 655 5.59 -13.77 0.82
N TYR A 656 6.18 -13.16 -0.22
CA TYR A 656 6.06 -11.74 -0.53
C TYR A 656 4.60 -11.30 -0.68
N PHE A 657 3.82 -12.01 -1.49
CA PHE A 657 2.40 -11.67 -1.70
C PHE A 657 1.49 -12.07 -0.54
N SER A 658 1.91 -13.02 0.30
CA SER A 658 1.04 -13.60 1.33
C SER A 658 1.20 -12.97 2.71
N SER A 659 2.44 -12.64 3.11
CA SER A 659 2.79 -12.21 4.46
C SER A 659 3.10 -10.72 4.52
N LYS A 660 2.32 -9.95 5.29
CA LYS A 660 2.60 -8.52 5.50
C LYS A 660 3.95 -8.31 6.22
N MET A 661 4.25 -9.13 7.24
CA MET A 661 5.45 -9.00 8.07
C MET A 661 6.74 -9.37 7.33
N TRP A 662 6.72 -10.48 6.58
CA TRP A 662 7.90 -11.03 5.89
C TRP A 662 8.01 -10.61 4.43
N SER A 663 7.07 -9.79 3.93
CA SER A 663 7.03 -9.35 2.54
C SER A 663 8.35 -8.74 2.07
N THR A 664 8.89 -7.79 2.83
CA THR A 664 10.15 -7.09 2.49
C THR A 664 11.34 -8.04 2.46
N VAL A 665 11.43 -8.97 3.41
CA VAL A 665 12.51 -9.98 3.42
C VAL A 665 12.42 -10.82 2.15
N ALA A 666 11.23 -11.36 1.87
CA ALA A 666 11.04 -12.30 0.78
C ALA A 666 11.28 -11.70 -0.61
N VAL A 667 10.85 -10.47 -0.87
CA VAL A 667 11.15 -9.80 -2.16
C VAL A 667 12.64 -9.51 -2.33
N LEU A 668 13.35 -9.18 -1.24
CA LEU A 668 14.80 -8.97 -1.29
C LEU A 668 15.55 -10.30 -1.50
N VAL A 669 15.12 -11.37 -0.83
CA VAL A 669 15.70 -12.72 -1.04
C VAL A 669 15.53 -13.15 -2.49
N ALA A 670 14.32 -12.98 -3.05
CA ALA A 670 14.06 -13.27 -4.45
C ALA A 670 14.90 -12.37 -5.38
N GLY A 671 14.86 -11.06 -5.20
CA GLY A 671 15.50 -10.09 -6.10
C GLY A 671 17.03 -10.17 -6.11
N TYR A 672 17.66 -10.35 -4.94
CA TYR A 672 19.12 -10.52 -4.85
C TYR A 672 19.57 -11.95 -5.12
N GLY A 673 18.70 -12.95 -4.95
CA GLY A 673 19.05 -14.35 -5.20
C GLY A 673 18.99 -14.76 -6.67
N VAL A 674 18.24 -14.05 -7.50
CA VAL A 674 18.14 -14.32 -8.93
C VAL A 674 19.50 -14.15 -9.64
N TYR A 675 20.27 -13.11 -9.32
CA TYR A 675 21.58 -12.86 -9.96
C TYR A 675 22.57 -14.03 -9.79
N PRO A 676 22.88 -14.49 -8.56
CA PRO A 676 23.80 -15.62 -8.38
C PRO A 676 23.25 -16.96 -8.87
N LEU A 677 21.93 -17.11 -8.99
CA LEU A 677 21.31 -18.31 -9.58
C LEU A 677 21.38 -18.28 -11.12
N MET A 678 21.35 -17.10 -11.74
CA MET A 678 21.43 -16.89 -13.20
C MET A 678 22.86 -16.64 -13.68
N VAL A 679 23.82 -17.43 -13.17
CA VAL A 679 25.21 -17.39 -13.65
C VAL A 679 25.42 -18.51 -14.66
N PRO A 680 26.05 -18.24 -15.82
CA PRO A 680 26.43 -19.27 -16.78
C PRO A 680 27.37 -20.30 -16.13
N CYS A 681 27.50 -21.45 -16.78
CA CYS A 681 28.39 -22.48 -16.30
C CYS A 681 29.84 -22.15 -16.69
N ASP A 682 30.60 -21.62 -15.75
CA ASP A 682 32.04 -21.42 -15.94
C ASP A 682 32.85 -22.44 -15.13
N ASP A 683 33.84 -23.07 -15.77
CA ASP A 683 34.85 -23.94 -15.13
C ASP A 683 35.90 -23.14 -14.33
N LEU A 684 35.65 -21.84 -14.09
CA LEU A 684 36.53 -20.93 -13.38
C LEU A 684 36.90 -21.45 -11.98
N ASN A 685 38.15 -21.19 -11.59
CA ASN A 685 38.71 -21.46 -10.26
C ASN A 685 37.69 -21.14 -9.17
N GLN A 686 37.09 -22.20 -8.61
CA GLN A 686 36.00 -22.09 -7.63
C GLN A 686 36.37 -21.13 -6.49
N ASP A 687 37.65 -21.13 -6.10
CA ASP A 687 38.20 -20.30 -5.03
C ASP A 687 38.07 -18.78 -5.30
N SER A 688 38.36 -18.29 -6.51
CA SER A 688 38.30 -16.84 -6.79
C SER A 688 36.87 -16.32 -6.79
N TYR A 689 35.94 -17.13 -7.28
CA TYR A 689 34.51 -16.83 -7.30
C TYR A 689 33.93 -16.75 -5.88
N TYR A 690 34.19 -17.75 -5.03
CA TYR A 690 33.71 -17.72 -3.65
C TYR A 690 34.32 -16.57 -2.86
N VAL A 691 35.60 -16.26 -3.06
CA VAL A 691 36.25 -15.10 -2.45
C VAL A 691 35.54 -13.80 -2.85
N GLY A 692 35.19 -13.64 -4.14
CA GLY A 692 34.42 -12.48 -4.62
C GLY A 692 33.06 -12.34 -3.91
N LEU A 693 32.30 -13.43 -3.80
CA LEU A 693 31.01 -13.43 -3.10
C LEU A 693 31.14 -13.12 -1.60
N TYR A 694 32.18 -13.64 -0.94
CA TYR A 694 32.43 -13.33 0.48
C TYR A 694 32.77 -11.85 0.69
N LYS A 695 33.56 -11.26 -0.22
CA LYS A 695 33.85 -9.81 -0.20
C LYS A 695 32.58 -9.00 -0.35
N GLU A 696 31.75 -9.35 -1.34
CA GLU A 696 30.46 -8.71 -1.60
C GLU A 696 29.52 -8.77 -0.38
N LEU A 697 29.43 -9.95 0.28
CA LEU A 697 28.65 -10.14 1.49
C LEU A 697 29.19 -9.29 2.66
N GLY A 698 30.51 -9.22 2.80
CA GLY A 698 31.18 -8.37 3.79
C GLY A 698 30.88 -6.89 3.57
N GLN A 699 31.00 -6.40 2.33
CA GLN A 699 30.69 -5.03 1.95
C GLN A 699 29.23 -4.66 2.23
N VAL A 700 28.28 -5.52 1.86
CA VAL A 700 26.86 -5.31 2.19
C VAL A 700 26.64 -5.23 3.70
N THR A 701 27.27 -6.13 4.47
CA THR A 701 27.13 -6.15 5.94
C THR A 701 27.66 -4.86 6.57
N VAL A 702 28.83 -4.40 6.11
CA VAL A 702 29.42 -3.12 6.55
C VAL A 702 28.51 -1.94 6.20
N ALA A 703 27.96 -1.90 4.97
CA ALA A 703 27.05 -0.85 4.54
C ALA A 703 25.81 -0.76 5.44
N MET A 704 25.21 -1.90 5.82
CA MET A 704 24.05 -1.94 6.72
C MET A 704 24.40 -1.48 8.13
N VAL A 705 25.54 -1.91 8.67
CA VAL A 705 26.03 -1.46 9.99
C VAL A 705 26.27 0.05 9.97
N LEU A 706 26.87 0.57 8.91
CA LEU A 706 27.10 2.00 8.74
C LEU A 706 25.78 2.78 8.67
N GLN A 707 24.82 2.33 7.85
CA GLN A 707 23.48 2.91 7.82
C GLN A 707 22.84 2.88 9.20
N PHE A 708 22.91 1.77 9.92
CA PHE A 708 22.35 1.63 11.26
C PHE A 708 22.97 2.62 12.25
N VAL A 709 24.31 2.78 12.26
CA VAL A 709 25.01 3.72 13.14
C VAL A 709 24.63 5.17 12.81
N ILE A 710 24.64 5.54 11.53
CA ILE A 710 24.29 6.90 11.09
C ILE A 710 22.83 7.20 11.37
N GLU A 711 21.91 6.29 11.05
CA GLU A 711 20.49 6.47 11.35
C GLU A 711 20.25 6.59 12.85
N SER A 712 20.91 5.76 13.67
CA SER A 712 20.83 5.84 15.13
C SER A 712 21.35 7.18 15.67
N ALA A 713 22.43 7.72 15.09
CA ALA A 713 22.97 9.03 15.46
C ALA A 713 22.05 10.19 15.03
N LEU A 714 21.38 10.08 13.89
CA LEU A 714 20.46 11.11 13.36
C LEU A 714 19.05 11.02 13.96
N HIS A 715 18.74 9.93 14.68
CA HIS A 715 17.43 9.70 15.30
C HIS A 715 17.27 10.47 16.61
N ALA A 716 16.57 11.61 16.52
CA ALA A 716 16.36 12.47 17.68
C ALA A 716 15.19 12.05 18.61
N SER A 717 14.24 11.22 18.15
CA SER A 717 13.04 10.88 18.93
C SER A 717 12.65 9.40 18.79
N PRO A 718 12.40 8.67 19.90
CA PRO A 718 11.95 7.29 19.86
C PRO A 718 10.53 7.17 19.28
N PRO A 719 10.16 6.00 18.71
CA PRO A 719 8.82 5.76 18.13
C PRO A 719 7.67 6.08 19.06
N GLY A 720 7.78 5.70 20.34
CA GLY A 720 6.76 6.01 21.35
C GLY A 720 6.54 7.50 21.54
N GLU A 721 7.59 8.33 21.45
CA GLU A 721 7.44 9.79 21.55
C GLU A 721 6.73 10.36 20.32
N LEU A 722 7.03 9.85 19.12
CA LEU A 722 6.37 10.28 17.89
C LEU A 722 4.89 9.87 17.88
N ALA A 723 4.57 8.67 18.35
CA ALA A 723 3.21 8.19 18.56
C ALA A 723 2.43 9.13 19.50
N VAL A 724 3.02 9.48 20.66
CA VAL A 724 2.46 10.43 21.62
C VAL A 724 2.26 11.82 21.01
N ARG A 725 3.24 12.36 20.28
CA ARG A 725 3.11 13.68 19.63
C ARG A 725 1.98 13.72 18.60
N LYS A 726 1.74 12.64 17.85
CA LYS A 726 0.62 12.57 16.89
C LYS A 726 -0.72 12.50 17.61
N MET A 727 -0.81 11.73 18.69
CA MET A 727 -1.98 11.69 19.55
C MET A 727 -2.26 13.04 20.23
N GLU A 728 -1.23 13.77 20.66
CA GLU A 728 -1.32 15.12 21.22
C GLU A 728 -1.83 16.14 20.20
N ARG A 729 -1.37 16.08 18.95
CA ARG A 729 -1.94 16.87 17.85
C ARG A 729 -3.41 16.54 17.58
N ALA A 730 -3.76 15.26 17.61
CA ALA A 730 -5.16 14.83 17.47
C ALA A 730 -6.02 15.43 18.58
N ALA A 731 -5.57 15.33 19.83
CA ALA A 731 -6.25 15.89 20.98
C ALA A 731 -6.38 17.42 20.91
N HIS A 732 -5.36 18.11 20.42
CA HIS A 732 -5.40 19.55 20.18
C HIS A 732 -6.46 19.94 19.13
N CYS A 733 -6.48 19.27 17.97
CA CYS A 733 -7.48 19.53 16.93
C CYS A 733 -8.90 19.27 17.43
N LEU A 734 -9.10 18.20 18.20
CA LEU A 734 -10.39 17.89 18.81
C LEU A 734 -10.83 19.01 19.76
N ARG A 735 -9.93 19.50 20.61
CA ARG A 735 -10.21 20.61 21.51
C ARG A 735 -10.54 21.90 20.75
N GLU A 736 -9.78 22.24 19.71
CA GLU A 736 -10.10 23.38 18.84
C GLU A 736 -11.49 23.23 18.19
N GLY A 737 -11.85 22.00 17.81
CA GLY A 737 -13.17 21.68 17.28
C GLY A 737 -14.28 21.92 18.31
N LEU A 738 -14.11 21.45 19.53
CA LEU A 738 -15.04 21.70 20.65
C LEU A 738 -15.12 23.19 20.98
N GLN A 739 -14.00 23.90 21.01
CA GLN A 739 -13.96 25.36 21.20
C GLN A 739 -14.70 26.10 20.08
N GLY A 740 -14.63 25.60 18.85
CA GLY A 740 -15.44 26.10 17.73
C GLY A 740 -16.94 25.97 17.99
N PHE A 741 -17.38 24.86 18.58
CA PHE A 741 -18.79 24.66 18.95
C PHE A 741 -19.26 25.72 19.95
N PHE A 742 -18.45 25.99 20.98
CA PHE A 742 -18.78 26.98 22.01
C PHE A 742 -18.76 28.42 21.49
N GLN A 743 -17.88 28.71 20.53
CA GLN A 743 -17.79 30.01 19.89
C GLN A 743 -18.81 30.21 18.76
N VAL A 744 -19.70 29.24 18.52
CA VAL A 744 -20.67 29.25 17.41
C VAL A 744 -19.94 29.39 16.05
N ASP A 745 -18.76 28.80 15.93
CA ASP A 745 -17.90 28.88 14.74
C ASP A 745 -17.77 27.49 14.09
N LEU A 746 -18.59 27.27 13.06
CA LEU A 746 -18.59 26.02 12.29
C LEU A 746 -17.26 25.78 11.54
N ASN A 747 -16.52 26.83 11.18
CA ASN A 747 -15.23 26.66 10.51
C ASN A 747 -14.17 26.15 11.48
N LYS A 748 -14.19 26.62 12.74
CA LYS A 748 -13.35 26.05 13.81
C LYS A 748 -13.78 24.63 14.17
N MET A 749 -15.08 24.35 14.29
CA MET A 749 -15.55 22.97 14.52
C MET A 749 -15.05 22.01 13.44
N ALA A 750 -15.05 22.43 12.16
CA ALA A 750 -14.56 21.61 11.07
C ALA A 750 -13.09 21.17 11.22
N LYS A 751 -12.25 21.96 11.90
CA LYS A 751 -10.86 21.55 12.23
C LYS A 751 -10.82 20.32 13.13
N GLY A 752 -11.81 20.14 14.00
CA GLY A 752 -11.92 18.94 14.86
C GLY A 752 -12.10 17.65 14.05
N LEU A 753 -12.57 17.72 12.80
CA LEU A 753 -12.65 16.56 11.92
C LEU A 753 -11.26 16.07 11.48
N GLU A 754 -10.23 16.92 11.50
CA GLU A 754 -8.85 16.52 11.20
C GLU A 754 -8.25 15.59 12.27
N THR A 755 -8.85 15.53 13.46
CA THR A 755 -8.47 14.62 14.54
C THR A 755 -8.33 13.18 14.05
N LEU A 756 -9.25 12.73 13.19
CA LEU A 756 -9.24 11.36 12.66
C LEU A 756 -7.97 11.05 11.88
N ARG A 757 -7.48 12.00 11.08
CA ARG A 757 -6.23 11.84 10.32
C ARG A 757 -5.05 11.63 11.26
N TYR A 758 -4.94 12.45 12.31
CA TYR A 758 -3.86 12.33 13.28
C TYR A 758 -3.97 11.07 14.14
N LEU A 759 -5.18 10.60 14.47
CA LEU A 759 -5.39 9.31 15.14
C LEU A 759 -5.00 8.14 14.26
N ASP A 760 -5.33 8.17 12.97
CA ASP A 760 -4.91 7.15 12.01
C ASP A 760 -3.38 7.14 11.85
N GLU A 761 -2.73 8.31 11.80
CA GLU A 761 -1.26 8.44 11.86
C GLU A 761 -0.69 7.86 13.16
N ALA A 762 -1.25 8.21 14.31
CA ALA A 762 -0.84 7.71 15.62
C ALA A 762 -0.97 6.17 15.71
N LYS A 763 -2.02 5.60 15.10
CA LYS A 763 -2.24 4.16 14.99
C LYS A 763 -1.16 3.48 14.15
N THR A 764 -0.62 4.14 13.12
CA THR A 764 0.48 3.57 12.33
C THR A 764 1.76 3.37 13.13
N TYR A 765 2.01 4.21 14.15
CA TYR A 765 3.19 4.09 15.03
C TYR A 765 3.00 3.07 16.16
N MET A 766 1.77 2.61 16.40
CA MET A 766 1.44 1.71 17.51
C MET A 766 2.31 0.44 17.49
N ALA A 767 2.31 -0.29 16.36
CA ALA A 767 3.09 -1.53 16.25
C ALA A 767 4.61 -1.33 16.46
N GLU A 768 5.12 -0.11 16.24
CA GLU A 768 6.53 0.23 16.39
C GLU A 768 6.87 0.74 17.81
N ALA A 769 5.86 1.20 18.55
CA ALA A 769 5.98 1.62 19.94
C ALA A 769 5.89 0.44 20.91
N ASP A 770 5.53 -0.75 20.43
CA ASP A 770 5.46 -1.97 21.21
C ASP A 770 6.84 -2.34 21.80
N PRO A 771 6.99 -2.43 23.14
CA PRO A 771 8.25 -2.78 23.76
C PRO A 771 8.76 -4.17 23.34
N SER A 772 7.88 -5.10 22.97
CA SER A 772 8.27 -6.45 22.53
C SER A 772 9.03 -6.48 21.20
N VAL A 773 8.92 -5.41 20.41
CA VAL A 773 9.60 -5.28 19.11
C VAL A 773 10.98 -4.63 19.24
N ARG A 774 11.33 -4.09 20.42
CA ARG A 774 12.63 -3.46 20.64
C ARG A 774 13.75 -4.50 20.66
N LEU A 775 14.81 -4.25 19.89
CA LEU A 775 15.96 -5.14 19.80
C LEU A 775 16.76 -5.18 21.12
N ALA A 776 16.87 -4.05 21.81
CA ALA A 776 17.55 -3.95 23.09
C ALA A 776 16.82 -2.94 24.00
N PRO A 777 16.48 -3.33 25.24
CA PRO A 777 16.05 -2.38 26.25
C PRO A 777 17.27 -1.55 26.67
N CYS A 778 17.32 -0.29 26.25
CA CYS A 778 18.29 0.66 26.78
C CYS A 778 17.91 1.04 28.24
N TRP A 779 18.60 2.03 28.81
CA TRP A 779 18.36 2.59 30.15
C TRP A 779 17.00 3.29 30.36
N ARG A 780 15.99 3.02 29.52
CA ARG A 780 14.66 3.64 29.57
C ARG A 780 13.63 2.57 29.89
N ALA A 781 12.68 2.91 30.76
CA ALA A 781 11.52 2.07 31.00
C ALA A 781 10.74 1.80 29.69
N ASP A 782 10.00 0.70 29.70
CA ASP A 782 9.20 0.31 28.55
C ASP A 782 8.08 1.31 28.29
N PHE A 783 7.79 1.49 27.00
CA PHE A 783 6.66 2.33 26.62
C PHE A 783 5.37 1.65 27.07
N LYS A 784 4.47 2.41 27.69
CA LYS A 784 3.18 1.95 28.21
C LYS A 784 2.21 1.66 27.07
N PHE A 785 2.50 0.61 26.31
CA PHE A 785 1.84 0.27 25.06
C PHE A 785 0.35 -0.01 25.26
N ARG A 786 -0.01 -0.68 26.36
CA ARG A 786 -1.42 -0.96 26.71
C ARG A 786 -2.20 0.32 26.96
N LEU A 787 -1.69 1.20 27.83
CA LEU A 787 -2.29 2.51 28.08
C LEU A 787 -2.44 3.31 26.78
N TYR A 788 -1.42 3.35 25.95
CA TYR A 788 -1.47 4.04 24.65
C TYR A 788 -2.53 3.45 23.72
N SER A 789 -2.54 2.13 23.53
CA SER A 789 -3.47 1.44 22.63
C SER A 789 -4.93 1.63 23.08
N SER A 790 -5.21 1.46 24.37
CA SER A 790 -6.55 1.66 24.91
C SER A 790 -6.98 3.13 24.87
N SER A 791 -6.07 4.06 25.17
CA SER A 791 -6.39 5.50 25.08
C SER A 791 -6.63 5.94 23.63
N LEU A 792 -5.90 5.38 22.67
CA LEU A 792 -6.11 5.64 21.25
C LEU A 792 -7.48 5.16 20.79
N GLU A 793 -7.92 3.98 21.22
CA GLU A 793 -9.27 3.48 20.95
C GLU A 793 -10.34 4.41 21.54
N LYS A 794 -10.17 4.87 22.79
CA LYS A 794 -11.10 5.83 23.41
C LYS A 794 -11.11 7.20 22.70
N MET A 795 -9.96 7.68 22.24
CA MET A 795 -9.88 8.90 21.42
C MET A 795 -10.58 8.74 20.07
N GLN A 796 -10.59 7.54 19.47
CA GLN A 796 -11.35 7.26 18.25
C GLN A 796 -12.86 7.30 18.50
N LEU A 797 -13.32 6.81 19.65
CA LEU A 797 -14.73 6.92 20.06
C LEU A 797 -15.11 8.39 20.31
N LEU A 798 -14.27 9.13 21.03
CA LEU A 798 -14.44 10.56 21.28
C LEU A 798 -14.50 11.38 19.97
N GLN A 799 -13.68 11.03 18.98
CA GLN A 799 -13.74 11.63 17.64
C GLN A 799 -15.05 11.30 16.91
N SER A 800 -15.60 10.11 17.10
CA SER A 800 -16.91 9.73 16.55
C SER A 800 -18.04 10.55 17.17
N ASP A 801 -18.04 10.73 18.49
CA ASP A 801 -19.05 11.56 19.15
C ASP A 801 -18.94 13.02 18.72
N PHE A 802 -17.71 13.55 18.60
CA PHE A 802 -17.50 14.89 18.03
C PHE A 802 -18.05 15.01 16.60
N HIS A 803 -17.90 13.97 15.77
CA HIS A 803 -18.46 13.95 14.43
C HIS A 803 -20.00 13.97 14.45
N MET A 804 -20.63 13.32 15.42
CA MET A 804 -22.09 13.39 15.61
C MET A 804 -22.55 14.75 16.10
N LEU A 805 -21.81 15.35 17.03
CA LEU A 805 -22.05 16.73 17.45
C LEU A 805 -21.99 17.69 16.26
N TRP A 806 -20.93 17.56 15.43
CA TRP A 806 -20.80 18.32 14.18
C TRP A 806 -21.98 18.10 13.24
N THR A 807 -22.35 16.84 13.00
CA THR A 807 -23.44 16.47 12.08
C THR A 807 -24.79 17.00 12.57
N ALA A 808 -25.05 16.95 13.88
CA ALA A 808 -26.26 17.50 14.46
C ALA A 808 -26.33 19.03 14.30
N CYS A 809 -25.19 19.72 14.44
CA CYS A 809 -25.10 21.17 14.32
C CYS A 809 -25.16 21.66 12.87
N LEU A 810 -24.81 20.84 11.88
CA LEU A 810 -24.74 21.26 10.48
C LEU A 810 -26.13 21.23 9.81
N ASP A 811 -26.57 22.35 9.25
CA ASP A 811 -27.76 22.40 8.41
C ASP A 811 -27.43 21.83 7.02
N GLN A 812 -27.88 20.60 6.71
CA GLN A 812 -27.59 19.94 5.43
C GLN A 812 -28.31 20.58 4.23
N GLY A 813 -29.34 21.40 4.46
CA GLY A 813 -30.17 22.00 3.41
C GLY A 813 -29.54 23.17 2.62
N PHE A 814 -28.41 23.72 3.07
CA PHE A 814 -27.87 25.00 2.57
C PHE A 814 -26.42 24.96 2.06
N ILE A 815 -25.92 23.79 1.64
CA ILE A 815 -24.56 23.70 1.06
C ILE A 815 -24.64 24.01 -0.44
N THR A 816 -24.74 25.29 -0.80
CA THR A 816 -24.17 25.76 -2.08
C THR A 816 -22.70 26.12 -1.82
N ASP A 817 -21.81 25.82 -2.76
CA ASP A 817 -20.34 25.88 -2.56
C ASP A 817 -19.78 27.24 -2.08
N ASP A 818 -20.59 28.31 -2.08
CA ASP A 818 -20.24 29.66 -1.63
C ASP A 818 -21.11 30.20 -0.46
N ALA A 819 -22.08 29.45 0.07
CA ALA A 819 -22.92 29.91 1.18
C ALA A 819 -22.24 29.71 2.55
N GLU A 820 -22.31 30.73 3.41
CA GLU A 820 -21.89 30.60 4.81
C GLU A 820 -22.66 29.44 5.46
N ARG A 821 -21.92 28.52 6.09
CA ARG A 821 -22.52 27.40 6.82
C ARG A 821 -23.39 27.97 7.94
N THR A 822 -24.68 27.64 7.94
CA THR A 822 -25.61 28.03 9.00
C THR A 822 -25.89 26.86 9.94
N SER A 823 -26.33 27.19 11.16
CA SER A 823 -26.87 26.22 12.10
C SER A 823 -28.06 26.79 12.84
N LEU A 824 -29.20 26.12 12.76
CA LEU A 824 -30.39 26.48 13.52
C LEU A 824 -30.28 26.19 15.03
N ILE A 825 -29.45 25.22 15.42
CA ILE A 825 -29.37 24.75 16.82
C ILE A 825 -28.09 25.19 17.54
N LEU A 826 -27.02 25.52 16.82
CA LEU A 826 -25.71 25.80 17.43
C LEU A 826 -25.78 26.99 18.38
N GLN A 827 -26.42 28.08 17.95
CA GLN A 827 -26.53 29.29 18.76
C GLN A 827 -27.43 29.07 20.01
N PRO A 828 -28.64 28.46 19.89
CA PRO A 828 -29.41 28.07 21.07
C PRO A 828 -28.68 27.13 22.03
N LEU A 829 -27.97 26.12 21.52
CA LEU A 829 -27.26 25.14 22.35
C LEU A 829 -26.04 25.75 23.05
N ALA A 830 -25.15 26.40 22.32
CA ALA A 830 -23.93 27.01 22.87
C ALA A 830 -24.22 28.23 23.77
N GLY A 831 -25.33 28.93 23.52
CA GLY A 831 -25.79 30.04 24.36
C GLY A 831 -26.48 29.61 25.66
N HIS A 832 -26.83 28.33 25.81
CA HIS A 832 -27.58 27.86 26.97
C HIS A 832 -26.69 27.74 28.22
N PRO A 833 -27.05 28.33 29.38
CA PRO A 833 -26.19 28.37 30.57
C PRO A 833 -25.76 26.99 31.07
N ALA A 834 -26.65 26.00 31.02
CA ALA A 834 -26.32 24.65 31.47
C ALA A 834 -25.37 23.90 30.51
N ILE A 835 -25.38 24.24 29.21
CA ILE A 835 -24.39 23.73 28.26
C ILE A 835 -23.07 24.44 28.48
N GLN A 836 -23.06 25.74 28.79
CA GLN A 836 -21.84 26.48 29.14
C GLN A 836 -21.18 25.93 30.41
N ASP A 837 -21.95 25.61 31.45
CA ASP A 837 -21.40 24.96 32.65
C ASP A 837 -20.82 23.57 32.34
N LEU A 838 -21.54 22.75 31.57
CA LEU A 838 -21.03 21.44 31.12
C LEU A 838 -19.74 21.58 30.30
N THR A 839 -19.68 22.64 29.50
CA THR A 839 -18.57 22.99 28.63
C THR A 839 -17.35 23.43 29.42
N ASP A 840 -17.52 24.33 30.38
CA ASP A 840 -16.42 24.83 31.21
C ASP A 840 -15.78 23.68 32.00
N ARG A 841 -16.62 22.74 32.46
CA ARG A 841 -16.16 21.46 33.01
C ARG A 841 -15.40 20.65 31.95
N LEU A 842 -15.97 20.44 30.76
CA LEU A 842 -15.35 19.65 29.69
C LEU A 842 -13.99 20.20 29.22
N ASP A 843 -13.86 21.51 28.98
CA ASP A 843 -12.60 22.13 28.50
C ASP A 843 -11.52 22.05 29.58
N GLY A 844 -11.85 22.40 30.83
CA GLY A 844 -10.93 22.30 31.95
C GLY A 844 -10.51 20.86 32.25
N HIS A 845 -11.45 19.91 32.21
CA HIS A 845 -11.17 18.50 32.49
C HIS A 845 -10.42 17.82 31.36
N SER A 846 -10.85 18.02 30.11
CA SER A 846 -10.18 17.43 28.95
C SER A 846 -8.72 17.86 28.87
N GLN A 847 -8.41 19.14 29.12
CA GLN A 847 -7.03 19.63 29.14
C GLN A 847 -6.19 18.92 30.21
N LYS A 848 -6.64 18.93 31.47
CA LYS A 848 -5.89 18.31 32.58
C LYS A 848 -5.70 16.81 32.38
N MET A 849 -6.71 16.13 31.87
CA MET A 849 -6.66 14.68 31.64
C MET A 849 -5.74 14.31 30.47
N LEU A 850 -5.77 15.08 29.39
CA LEU A 850 -4.85 14.88 28.27
C LEU A 850 -3.41 15.20 28.68
N GLU A 851 -3.19 16.24 29.48
CA GLU A 851 -1.88 16.55 30.07
C GLU A 851 -1.39 15.40 30.97
N ALA A 852 -2.26 14.86 31.83
CA ALA A 852 -1.96 13.69 32.66
C ALA A 852 -1.66 12.44 31.81
N LEU A 853 -2.43 12.18 30.76
CA LEU A 853 -2.21 11.08 29.83
C LEU A 853 -0.84 11.19 29.16
N PHE A 854 -0.52 12.36 28.60
CA PHE A 854 0.76 12.55 27.91
C PHE A 854 1.94 12.57 28.87
N ALA A 855 1.77 13.07 30.10
CA ALA A 855 2.78 12.92 31.16
C ALA A 855 3.00 11.44 31.50
N ALA A 856 1.94 10.67 31.68
CA ALA A 856 2.00 9.23 31.94
C ALA A 856 2.69 8.46 30.79
N LEU A 857 2.35 8.76 29.54
CA LEU A 857 2.93 8.11 28.35
C LEU A 857 4.39 8.52 28.10
N ARG A 858 4.81 9.73 28.49
CA ARG A 858 6.19 10.23 28.39
C ARG A 858 7.07 9.81 29.56
N HIS A 859 6.49 9.23 30.61
CA HIS A 859 7.23 8.75 31.77
C HIS A 859 8.15 7.60 31.38
N THR A 860 9.46 7.80 31.53
CA THR A 860 10.50 6.86 31.08
C THR A 860 11.37 6.32 32.21
N SER A 861 11.17 6.78 33.44
CA SER A 861 11.89 6.31 34.62
C SER A 861 11.08 5.24 35.35
N GLU A 862 11.76 4.31 36.01
CA GLU A 862 11.14 3.31 36.89
C GLU A 862 10.60 3.92 38.20
N THR A 863 10.96 5.17 38.51
CA THR A 863 10.46 5.85 39.71
C THR A 863 8.97 6.16 39.57
N PRO A 864 8.20 6.16 40.67
CA PRO A 864 6.80 6.60 40.67
C PRO A 864 6.62 7.98 40.03
N LEU A 865 5.53 8.17 39.30
CA LEU A 865 5.23 9.46 38.67
C LEU A 865 4.70 10.45 39.72
N GLN A 866 5.57 11.30 40.27
CA GLN A 866 5.21 12.32 41.26
C GLN A 866 4.56 13.59 40.66
N CYS A 867 3.85 13.46 39.54
CA CYS A 867 3.29 14.61 38.85
C CYS A 867 2.00 15.09 39.54
N GLU A 868 1.97 16.34 40.03
CA GLU A 868 0.77 16.95 40.61
C GLU A 868 -0.42 16.93 39.63
N VAL A 869 -0.16 17.04 38.31
CA VAL A 869 -1.20 16.96 37.27
C VAL A 869 -1.96 15.64 37.29
N VAL A 870 -1.28 14.53 37.60
CA VAL A 870 -1.93 13.20 37.68
C VAL A 870 -2.79 13.10 38.94
N LYS A 871 -2.32 13.65 40.08
CA LYS A 871 -3.12 13.74 41.31
C LYS A 871 -4.34 14.64 41.11
N GLU A 872 -4.20 15.74 40.38
CA GLU A 872 -5.32 16.62 40.02
C GLU A 872 -6.31 15.92 39.09
N ALA A 873 -5.84 15.22 38.05
CA ALA A 873 -6.70 14.46 37.15
C ALA A 873 -7.52 13.39 37.89
N GLN A 874 -6.92 12.74 38.91
CA GLN A 874 -7.60 11.78 39.76
C GLN A 874 -8.69 12.41 40.64
N LYS A 875 -8.49 13.64 41.11
CA LYS A 875 -9.54 14.38 41.85
C LYS A 875 -10.68 14.78 40.93
N VAL A 876 -10.35 15.22 39.72
CA VAL A 876 -11.31 15.67 38.70
C VAL A 876 -12.22 14.54 38.23
N SER A 877 -11.70 13.33 38.04
CA SER A 877 -12.50 12.20 37.51
C SER A 877 -13.66 11.77 38.40
N VAL A 878 -13.67 12.16 39.68
CA VAL A 878 -14.73 11.80 40.62
C VAL A 878 -15.94 12.75 40.49
N ASP A 879 -15.76 13.94 39.93
CA ASP A 879 -16.72 15.05 39.99
C ASP A 879 -17.38 15.38 38.63
N CYS A 880 -17.13 14.57 37.60
CA CYS A 880 -17.55 14.84 36.22
C CYS A 880 -18.94 14.28 35.85
N GLY A 881 -19.46 13.33 36.63
CA GLY A 881 -20.73 12.69 36.33
C GLY A 881 -21.89 13.68 36.43
N ILE A 882 -22.64 13.84 35.33
CA ILE A 882 -23.93 14.55 35.38
C ILE A 882 -24.90 13.65 36.15
N SER A 883 -25.43 14.13 37.28
CA SER A 883 -26.45 13.37 38.00
C SER A 883 -27.71 13.21 37.13
N ASP A 884 -28.47 12.13 37.33
CA ASP A 884 -29.70 11.90 36.56
C ASP A 884 -30.68 13.09 36.66
N ASP A 885 -30.75 13.73 37.82
CA ASP A 885 -31.58 14.92 38.05
C ASP A 885 -31.07 16.15 37.26
N GLU A 886 -29.76 16.39 37.22
CA GLU A 886 -29.18 17.48 36.42
C GLU A 886 -29.37 17.23 34.93
N ARG A 887 -29.23 15.98 34.49
CA ARG A 887 -29.48 15.55 33.12
C ARG A 887 -30.93 15.82 32.74
N GLU A 888 -31.91 15.39 33.54
CA GLU A 888 -33.32 15.69 33.26
C GLU A 888 -33.61 17.20 33.21
N ARG A 889 -33.02 18.00 34.11
CA ARG A 889 -33.18 19.47 34.10
C ARG A 889 -32.58 20.09 32.85
N LEU A 890 -31.40 19.63 32.42
CA LEU A 890 -30.73 20.09 31.20
C LEU A 890 -31.63 19.87 29.98
N TYR A 891 -32.14 18.64 29.83
CA TYR A 891 -33.01 18.27 28.71
C TYR A 891 -34.33 19.07 28.69
N ARG A 892 -34.95 19.29 29.86
CA ARG A 892 -36.16 20.13 29.97
C ARG A 892 -35.87 21.59 29.61
N SER A 893 -34.82 22.17 30.17
CA SER A 893 -34.45 23.58 29.92
C SER A 893 -34.11 23.85 28.45
N LEU A 894 -33.45 22.90 27.79
CA LEU A 894 -33.13 23.00 26.36
C LEU A 894 -34.34 22.79 25.47
N THR A 895 -35.30 21.96 25.89
CA THR A 895 -36.58 21.81 25.18
C THR A 895 -37.30 23.14 25.05
N ASP A 896 -37.29 23.95 26.11
CA ASP A 896 -37.94 25.27 26.12
C ASP A 896 -37.16 26.33 25.31
N SER A 897 -35.86 26.10 25.10
CA SER A 897 -34.96 27.06 24.44
C SER A 897 -34.84 26.85 22.92
N LEU A 898 -35.13 25.64 22.43
CA LEU A 898 -35.10 25.37 21.00
C LEU A 898 -36.36 25.92 20.32
N PRO A 899 -36.22 26.50 19.11
CA PRO A 899 -37.36 27.06 18.40
C PRO A 899 -38.39 25.96 18.11
N PRO A 900 -39.69 26.22 18.35
CA PRO A 900 -40.73 25.30 17.89
C PRO A 900 -40.67 25.22 16.37
N MET A 901 -40.79 24.01 15.83
CA MET A 901 -40.68 23.84 14.40
C MET A 901 -41.81 24.56 13.66
N PRO A 902 -41.51 25.24 12.53
CA PRO A 902 -42.55 25.74 11.65
C PRO A 902 -43.37 24.56 11.14
N SER A 903 -44.68 24.75 10.96
CA SER A 903 -45.59 23.72 10.45
C SER A 903 -45.19 23.17 9.08
N ASP A 904 -44.36 23.91 8.33
CA ASP A 904 -44.10 23.69 6.91
C ASP A 904 -42.67 23.16 6.60
N SER A 905 -41.83 22.81 7.59
CA SER A 905 -40.37 22.97 7.37
C SER A 905 -39.37 21.90 7.87
N PRO A 906 -39.73 20.62 8.02
CA PRO A 906 -38.71 19.61 7.70
C PRO A 906 -39.28 18.44 6.89
N LEU A 907 -38.56 18.05 5.84
CA LEU A 907 -38.86 16.85 5.08
C LEU A 907 -38.34 15.59 5.80
N CYS A 908 -37.36 15.72 6.69
CA CYS A 908 -36.64 14.58 7.28
C CYS A 908 -36.33 14.77 8.78
N LEU A 909 -36.13 13.67 9.52
CA LEU A 909 -35.85 13.68 10.97
C LEU A 909 -34.50 14.32 11.33
N ASP A 910 -33.51 14.17 10.46
CA ASP A 910 -32.19 14.78 10.59
C ASP A 910 -32.19 16.30 10.39
N GLN A 911 -33.35 16.91 10.12
CA GLN A 911 -33.57 18.37 10.11
C GLN A 911 -34.39 18.83 11.33
N ASP A 912 -34.90 17.91 12.15
CA ASP A 912 -35.69 18.26 13.33
C ASP A 912 -34.78 18.79 14.45
N PRO A 913 -35.00 20.02 14.96
CA PRO A 913 -34.12 20.67 15.93
C PRO A 913 -34.14 19.95 17.27
N HIS A 914 -35.24 19.32 17.67
CA HIS A 914 -35.31 18.56 18.93
C HIS A 914 -34.53 17.24 18.81
N ALA A 915 -34.66 16.53 17.68
CA ALA A 915 -33.85 15.34 17.42
C ALA A 915 -32.35 15.70 17.39
N ARG A 916 -31.96 16.76 16.67
CA ARG A 916 -30.58 17.22 16.62
C ARG A 916 -30.05 17.70 17.97
N GLY A 917 -30.88 18.44 18.73
CA GLY A 917 -30.54 18.86 20.09
C GLY A 917 -30.28 17.67 21.00
N THR A 918 -31.13 16.64 20.94
CA THR A 918 -30.96 15.39 21.68
C THR A 918 -29.65 14.70 21.32
N VAL A 919 -29.34 14.58 20.02
CA VAL A 919 -28.10 13.98 19.51
C VAL A 919 -26.86 14.78 19.95
N ALA A 920 -26.93 16.11 19.87
CA ALA A 920 -25.83 16.99 20.26
C ALA A 920 -25.51 16.87 21.76
N ILE A 921 -26.53 16.89 22.62
CA ILE A 921 -26.36 16.68 24.07
C ILE A 921 -25.79 15.30 24.34
N ARG A 922 -26.35 14.26 23.70
CA ARG A 922 -25.90 12.88 23.90
C ARG A 922 -24.45 12.68 23.46
N ALA A 923 -24.03 13.30 22.36
CA ALA A 923 -22.65 13.29 21.90
C ALA A 923 -21.70 13.97 22.91
N LEU A 924 -22.12 15.07 23.55
CA LEU A 924 -21.35 15.70 24.62
C LEU A 924 -21.24 14.81 25.86
N GLU A 925 -22.34 14.18 26.29
CA GLU A 925 -22.33 13.23 27.40
C GLU A 925 -21.39 12.04 27.14
N ASN A 926 -21.47 11.45 25.94
CA ASN A 926 -20.58 10.36 25.55
C ASN A 926 -19.12 10.81 25.49
N SER A 927 -18.87 12.05 25.04
CA SER A 927 -17.53 12.64 25.04
C SER A 927 -16.96 12.75 26.45
N ILE A 928 -17.76 13.20 27.43
CA ILE A 928 -17.35 13.24 28.85
C ILE A 928 -17.04 11.85 29.35
N LYS A 929 -17.92 10.87 29.09
CA LYS A 929 -17.72 9.48 29.50
C LYS A 929 -16.45 8.87 28.91
N HIS A 930 -16.13 9.13 27.64
CA HIS A 930 -14.92 8.64 27.02
C HIS A 930 -13.65 9.31 27.55
N LEU A 931 -13.74 10.57 27.97
CA LEU A 931 -12.67 11.19 28.74
C LEU A 931 -12.54 10.47 30.09
N GLU A 932 -13.61 10.28 30.86
CA GLU A 932 -13.57 9.55 32.14
C GLU A 932 -12.97 8.14 32.00
N ASP A 933 -13.30 7.42 30.92
CA ASP A 933 -12.69 6.14 30.58
C ASP A 933 -11.17 6.27 30.40
N ILE A 934 -10.69 7.32 29.72
CA ILE A 934 -9.25 7.62 29.60
C ILE A 934 -8.65 7.92 30.98
N SER A 935 -9.35 8.65 31.86
CA SER A 935 -8.88 8.86 33.25
C SER A 935 -8.70 7.54 33.98
N SER A 936 -9.71 6.67 33.86
CA SER A 936 -9.72 5.37 34.51
C SER A 936 -8.58 4.48 34.01
N LEU A 937 -8.24 4.57 32.72
CA LEU A 937 -7.06 3.91 32.16
C LEU A 937 -5.76 4.45 32.75
N ILE A 938 -5.64 5.76 32.97
CA ILE A 938 -4.46 6.38 33.60
C ILE A 938 -4.32 5.93 35.07
N ILE A 939 -5.43 5.90 35.81
CA ILE A 939 -5.46 5.50 37.24
C ILE A 939 -5.17 4.01 37.40
N GLY A 940 -5.68 3.18 36.49
CA GLY A 940 -5.51 1.73 36.52
C GLY A 940 -4.12 1.26 36.07
N GLU A 941 -3.33 2.13 35.44
CA GLU A 941 -1.96 1.82 35.09
C GLU A 941 -1.08 1.93 36.36
N ASP A 942 -0.24 0.93 36.59
CA ASP A 942 0.63 0.80 37.78
C ASP A 942 1.82 1.80 37.68
N ILE A 943 1.50 3.10 37.79
CA ILE A 943 2.46 4.21 37.68
C ILE A 943 2.79 4.78 39.08
N PHE A 944 2.22 4.20 40.15
CA PHE A 944 2.24 4.73 41.52
C PHE A 944 3.16 3.96 42.46
#